data_AF-A0AAX0XL02-F1
#
_entry.id   AF-A0AAX0XL02-F1
#
_cell.length_a   1.000
_cell.length_b   1.000
_cell.length_c   1.000
_cell.angle_alpha   90.00
_cell.angle_beta   90.00
_cell.angle_gamma   90.00
#
_symmetry.space_group_name_H-M   'P 1'
#
loop_
_entity.id
_entity.type
_entity.pdbx_description
1 polymer ?
#
loop_
_entity_poly.entity_id
_entity_poly.type
_entity_poly.pdbx_seq_one_letter_code
_entity_poly.pdbx_strand_id
1 'polypeptide(L)'
;MAGCGGSDDNKGDTSSYLDYLLTGSNAVRPSALAARASDGTLKFSTETADLSNPVSAMSTLDGWSTTQAIQIVPVTSSGIQVQAPAPAEFAASVAPLYLLELSFDSAALRPNGVKKVLTYGVDFVVAAAAGKLNLVPMKPLNPSSYYMIVATDSLKDSNGNAVKAGSDYGNYKNNVGSNAQEQTINGLIALQEGLFKAATGVSTDHVIFSDWFGTQSGADVLVAVKGAAASVLKADPVTLDAAKLWKQDAKGNTSLPGTYTLSVTGSNAFLTQLDAEQFLPQEQKDAIATAFGPGAPLNPIAQATKVYTGTVKLPYFLASPATAGSWDKAKTQSWHGAIPSLYAIANALKASDSEVIAGLVGAGVDPALLATLIADPTRQAELLAEASKLIGVTLTSGGKPLDAEQNIGRFNPLPMLEEVQSVPMRVFAKDALNTITDVIIYQHGVTSVKENAYALALGQIYAGMQAGKKVALVVIDHPLHGERGFALSGSMATVTTSDNPTPYLNLSYLTVARDNLKQSVADLLGLRLAVGLANAKGAIGTAGSLKVHFLGHSLGAISGTNLLAVANQPIGNAQADALFKFDTGGLAMPGGGIAPLLLNSPTFGPTIKMGVLTSGSAELKAGFTAYAPNCKTAVPTCFVNEFLPSLSSTQQAAAASTLQSYSFAAQSVLDSADPINLGRGIQSSFPLFATEIVGDGALSLSDQVIPNSIASAPLGGTEPLFKVLALQPLTATGAASHNAARFVAGGHSSLLAPDENFDPSGDVTTEMQSQFASFFMSGGTAVKVTDGSLLKQ
;
A
#
# COMPACT_ATOMS: atom_id res chain seq x y z
N MET A 1 24.08 5.46 -19.96
CA MET A 1 24.33 6.89 -19.68
C MET A 1 25.77 7.02 -19.25
N ALA A 2 26.66 7.24 -20.21
CA ALA A 2 28.06 7.55 -19.96
C ALA A 2 28.49 8.51 -21.08
N GLY A 3 28.95 9.71 -20.71
CA GLY A 3 29.44 10.71 -21.65
C GLY A 3 28.46 11.85 -21.90
N CYS A 4 28.49 12.82 -20.97
CA CYS A 4 28.37 14.28 -21.17
C CYS A 4 28.10 14.94 -19.81
N GLY A 5 28.90 14.60 -18.80
CA GLY A 5 29.02 15.41 -17.59
C GLY A 5 30.13 16.42 -17.85
N GLY A 6 29.77 17.67 -18.15
CA GLY A 6 30.71 18.76 -17.99
C GLY A 6 31.06 18.81 -16.51
N SER A 7 32.30 18.44 -16.16
CA SER A 7 32.83 18.74 -14.83
C SER A 7 32.99 20.24 -14.77
N ASP A 8 32.06 20.93 -14.13
CA ASP A 8 32.23 22.31 -13.70
C ASP A 8 33.23 22.34 -12.53
N ASP A 9 34.49 21.98 -12.83
CA ASP A 9 35.67 22.17 -11.97
C ASP A 9 36.12 23.65 -12.04
N ASN A 10 35.17 24.59 -12.01
CA ASN A 10 35.46 26.01 -11.85
C ASN A 10 35.88 26.27 -10.40
N LYS A 11 37.14 25.94 -10.09
CA LYS A 11 37.81 26.28 -8.82
C LYS A 11 37.79 27.80 -8.64
N GLY A 12 36.73 28.32 -8.03
CA GLY A 12 36.49 29.75 -7.81
C GLY A 12 35.02 30.18 -7.93
N ASP A 13 34.15 29.37 -8.53
CA ASP A 13 32.71 29.65 -8.54
C ASP A 13 32.09 29.27 -7.19
N THR A 14 31.63 30.27 -6.44
CA THR A 14 30.96 30.09 -5.15
C THR A 14 29.44 30.07 -5.30
N SER A 15 28.90 30.18 -6.52
CA SER A 15 27.46 30.27 -6.72
C SER A 15 26.76 28.93 -6.51
N SER A 16 25.54 29.01 -5.96
CA SER A 16 24.65 27.86 -5.78
C SER A 16 23.77 27.69 -7.01
N TYR A 17 23.58 26.46 -7.50
CA TYR A 17 22.81 26.21 -8.73
C TYR A 17 22.00 24.89 -8.70
N LEU A 18 21.13 24.71 -9.69
CA LEU A 18 20.29 23.52 -9.87
C LEU A 18 20.54 22.85 -11.22
N ASP A 19 21.07 21.63 -11.20
CA ASP A 19 21.26 20.83 -12.42
C ASP A 19 19.96 20.21 -12.91
N TYR A 20 19.84 20.09 -14.22
CA TYR A 20 18.71 19.43 -14.87
C TYR A 20 18.89 17.93 -15.00
N LEU A 21 20.09 17.46 -15.36
CA LEU A 21 20.37 16.06 -15.65
C LEU A 21 20.41 15.18 -14.38
N LEU A 22 19.95 13.93 -14.53
CA LEU A 22 19.91 12.93 -13.46
C LEU A 22 21.28 12.25 -13.28
N THR A 23 22.24 12.96 -12.68
CA THR A 23 23.58 12.43 -12.40
C THR A 23 23.99 12.66 -10.94
N GLY A 24 24.99 11.92 -10.46
CA GLY A 24 25.54 12.08 -9.10
C GLY A 24 24.46 12.04 -8.01
N SER A 25 24.44 13.06 -7.16
CA SER A 25 23.45 13.22 -6.07
C SER A 25 22.02 13.47 -6.55
N ASN A 26 21.83 13.81 -7.82
CA ASN A 26 20.53 14.15 -8.42
C ASN A 26 19.89 12.95 -9.13
N ALA A 27 20.57 11.80 -9.14
CA ALA A 27 20.16 10.61 -9.89
C ALA A 27 18.79 10.03 -9.49
N VAL A 28 18.28 10.35 -8.29
CA VAL A 28 17.01 9.84 -7.75
C VAL A 28 15.98 10.97 -7.57
N ARG A 29 16.07 12.02 -8.40
CA ARG A 29 15.09 13.13 -8.40
C ARG A 29 13.85 12.79 -9.25
N PRO A 30 12.62 13.11 -8.78
CA PRO A 30 11.44 13.16 -9.64
C PRO A 30 11.68 13.96 -10.93
N SER A 31 11.48 13.32 -12.08
CA SER A 31 11.80 13.88 -13.39
C SER A 31 11.11 13.15 -14.54
N ALA A 32 10.89 13.87 -15.64
CA ALA A 32 10.35 13.33 -16.89
C ALA A 32 11.38 12.43 -17.60
N LEU A 33 12.66 12.62 -17.28
CA LEU A 33 13.76 11.82 -17.82
C LEU A 33 13.90 10.45 -17.16
N ALA A 34 13.18 10.21 -16.06
CA ALA A 34 13.29 8.97 -15.29
C ALA A 34 12.50 7.80 -15.90
N ALA A 35 11.53 8.05 -16.80
CA ALA A 35 10.71 6.98 -17.35
C ALA A 35 11.50 6.10 -18.34
N ARG A 36 11.40 4.78 -18.18
CA ARG A 36 12.02 3.77 -19.04
C ARG A 36 11.15 3.58 -20.29
N ALA A 37 11.78 3.63 -21.46
CA ALA A 37 11.07 3.49 -22.73
C ALA A 37 10.45 2.09 -22.95
N SER A 38 11.02 1.05 -22.34
CA SER A 38 10.61 -0.35 -22.56
C SER A 38 9.34 -0.75 -21.82
N ASP A 39 9.00 -0.13 -20.70
CA ASP A 39 7.86 -0.55 -19.87
C ASP A 39 7.15 0.62 -19.15
N GLY A 40 7.72 1.82 -19.17
CA GLY A 40 7.20 3.00 -18.49
C GLY A 40 7.58 3.10 -17.01
N THR A 41 8.37 2.15 -16.46
CA THR A 41 8.81 2.23 -15.06
C THR A 41 9.95 3.23 -14.87
N LEU A 42 10.33 3.51 -13.63
CA LEU A 42 11.47 4.38 -13.34
C LEU A 42 12.80 3.72 -13.72
N LYS A 43 13.77 4.53 -14.13
CA LYS A 43 15.13 4.11 -14.47
C LYS A 43 16.15 4.90 -13.67
N PHE A 44 17.04 4.19 -13.00
CA PHE A 44 18.14 4.76 -12.22
C PHE A 44 19.49 4.30 -12.75
N SER A 45 20.51 5.16 -12.69
CA SER A 45 21.86 4.83 -13.17
C SER A 45 22.58 3.79 -12.31
N THR A 46 22.16 3.63 -11.05
CA THR A 46 22.76 2.71 -10.07
C THR A 46 21.89 1.48 -9.79
N GLU A 47 20.87 1.23 -10.63
CA GLU A 47 20.05 0.02 -10.52
C GLU A 47 20.88 -1.23 -10.83
N THR A 48 20.51 -2.35 -10.21
CA THR A 48 21.09 -3.68 -10.42
C THR A 48 19.97 -4.70 -10.61
N ALA A 49 20.31 -5.93 -11.00
CA ALA A 49 19.32 -7.02 -11.05
C ALA A 49 18.84 -7.49 -9.66
N ASP A 50 19.54 -7.09 -8.59
CA ASP A 50 19.21 -7.47 -7.22
C ASP A 50 18.16 -6.51 -6.64
N LEU A 51 16.92 -6.98 -6.50
CA LEU A 51 15.81 -6.22 -5.93
C LEU A 51 15.89 -6.03 -4.42
N SER A 52 16.90 -6.61 -3.74
CA SER A 52 17.18 -6.24 -2.35
C SER A 52 17.84 -4.87 -2.22
N ASN A 53 18.40 -4.35 -3.32
CA ASN A 53 18.81 -2.96 -3.42
C ASN A 53 17.57 -2.06 -3.53
N PRO A 54 17.35 -1.10 -2.60
CA PRO A 54 16.16 -0.25 -2.63
C PRO A 54 16.03 0.61 -3.90
N VAL A 55 17.13 0.99 -4.56
CA VAL A 55 17.10 1.72 -5.84
C VAL A 55 16.61 0.82 -6.96
N SER A 56 17.07 -0.43 -7.01
CA SER A 56 16.58 -1.43 -7.96
C SER A 56 15.10 -1.74 -7.73
N ALA A 57 14.65 -1.84 -6.47
CA ALA A 57 13.23 -2.00 -6.17
C ALA A 57 12.40 -0.79 -6.66
N MET A 58 12.89 0.45 -6.47
CA MET A 58 12.22 1.64 -6.99
C MET A 58 12.18 1.70 -8.53
N SER A 59 13.10 1.03 -9.24
CA SER A 59 13.10 1.02 -10.70
C SER A 59 12.02 0.13 -11.32
N THR A 60 11.30 -0.63 -10.48
CA THR A 60 10.12 -1.40 -10.88
C THR A 60 8.83 -0.56 -10.87
N LEU A 61 8.87 0.68 -10.36
CA LEU A 61 7.68 1.50 -10.13
C LEU A 61 7.23 2.21 -11.40
N ASP A 62 5.93 2.28 -11.61
CA ASP A 62 5.28 2.92 -12.77
C ASP A 62 5.11 4.43 -12.63
N GLY A 63 5.84 5.06 -11.71
CA GLY A 63 5.80 6.48 -11.38
C GLY A 63 6.49 6.77 -10.05
N TRP A 64 6.48 8.03 -9.65
CA TRP A 64 7.02 8.48 -8.38
C TRP A 64 6.00 8.39 -7.25
N SER A 65 6.51 8.25 -6.02
CA SER A 65 5.69 8.22 -4.81
C SER A 65 4.71 9.40 -4.72
N THR A 66 3.51 9.12 -4.25
CA THR A 66 2.46 10.12 -3.97
C THR A 66 2.58 10.70 -2.56
N THR A 67 3.37 10.08 -1.68
CA THR A 67 3.45 10.41 -0.25
C THR A 67 4.83 10.92 0.16
N GLN A 68 5.88 10.51 -0.54
CA GLN A 68 7.25 10.90 -0.24
C GLN A 68 7.54 12.33 -0.65
N ALA A 69 8.53 12.90 0.03
CA ALA A 69 8.99 14.23 -0.29
C ALA A 69 9.61 14.28 -1.69
N ILE A 70 9.26 15.31 -2.43
CA ILE A 70 9.85 15.61 -3.73
C ILE A 70 11.15 16.35 -3.47
N GLN A 71 12.28 15.72 -3.80
CA GLN A 71 13.60 16.27 -3.50
C GLN A 71 14.06 17.21 -4.61
N ILE A 72 14.63 18.34 -4.21
CA ILE A 72 15.47 19.20 -5.03
C ILE A 72 16.85 19.22 -4.39
N VAL A 73 17.89 19.09 -5.19
CA VAL A 73 19.27 18.96 -4.71
C VAL A 73 20.10 20.08 -5.32
N PRO A 74 20.24 21.21 -4.61
CA PRO A 74 21.12 22.29 -5.00
C PRO A 74 22.58 21.86 -4.95
N VAL A 75 23.36 22.29 -5.92
CA VAL A 75 24.82 22.20 -5.88
C VAL A 75 25.34 23.48 -5.24
N THR A 76 26.17 23.33 -4.21
CA THR A 76 26.69 24.44 -3.40
C THR A 76 28.18 24.28 -3.16
N SER A 77 28.90 25.40 -3.06
CA SER A 77 30.29 25.39 -2.60
C SER A 77 30.39 25.07 -1.10
N SER A 78 31.58 24.69 -0.63
CA SER A 78 31.80 24.28 0.76
C SER A 78 31.40 25.38 1.74
N GLY A 79 30.60 25.04 2.75
CA GLY A 79 30.10 25.96 3.77
C GLY A 79 28.86 26.77 3.36
N ILE A 80 28.42 26.70 2.11
CA ILE A 80 27.16 27.29 1.64
C ILE A 80 26.07 26.22 1.62
N GLN A 81 24.85 26.57 2.02
CA GLN A 81 23.68 25.68 1.97
C GLN A 81 22.47 26.46 1.45
N VAL A 82 21.57 25.79 0.74
CA VAL A 82 20.26 26.36 0.41
C VAL A 82 19.28 25.98 1.53
N GLN A 83 18.72 26.99 2.19
CA GLN A 83 17.80 26.79 3.31
C GLN A 83 16.36 26.64 2.81
N ALA A 84 15.49 26.05 3.63
CA ALA A 84 14.07 26.03 3.34
C ALA A 84 13.54 27.47 3.35
N PRO A 85 12.84 27.93 2.30
CA PRO A 85 12.30 29.29 2.28
C PRO A 85 11.29 29.50 3.41
N ALA A 86 11.25 30.71 3.96
CA ALA A 86 10.31 31.08 5.00
C ALA A 86 8.87 31.10 4.44
N PRO A 87 7.86 30.77 5.26
CA PRO A 87 6.45 30.78 4.83
C PRO A 87 6.00 32.07 4.14
N ALA A 88 6.51 33.23 4.59
CA ALA A 88 6.16 34.54 4.03
C ALA A 88 6.65 34.72 2.58
N GLU A 89 7.71 34.01 2.16
CA GLU A 89 8.26 34.10 0.80
C GLU A 89 7.33 33.45 -0.24
N PHE A 90 6.48 32.52 0.17
CA PHE A 90 5.49 31.90 -0.72
C PHE A 90 4.28 32.80 -1.02
N ALA A 91 4.12 33.90 -0.28
CA ALA A 91 3.10 34.92 -0.55
C ALA A 91 3.60 36.05 -1.47
N ALA A 92 4.87 36.03 -1.87
CA ALA A 92 5.43 37.02 -2.79
C ALA A 92 4.87 36.87 -4.22
N SER A 93 5.03 37.91 -5.05
CA SER A 93 4.63 37.88 -6.47
C SER A 93 5.36 36.79 -7.26
N VAL A 94 6.58 36.47 -6.84
CA VAL A 94 7.38 35.35 -7.34
C VAL A 94 7.82 34.54 -6.12
N ALA A 95 7.23 33.36 -5.95
CA ALA A 95 7.59 32.44 -4.88
C ALA A 95 8.87 31.68 -5.25
N PRO A 96 9.70 31.27 -4.27
CA PRO A 96 10.95 30.56 -4.52
C PRO A 96 10.74 29.17 -5.16
N LEU A 97 9.63 28.49 -4.82
CA LEU A 97 9.29 27.15 -5.29
C LEU A 97 7.80 27.04 -5.57
N TYR A 98 7.45 26.34 -6.65
CA TYR A 98 6.09 25.98 -7.01
C TYR A 98 5.98 24.48 -7.24
N LEU A 99 4.82 23.93 -6.88
CA LEU A 99 4.37 22.60 -7.25
C LEU A 99 3.02 22.73 -7.95
N LEU A 100 2.88 22.12 -9.12
CA LEU A 100 1.68 22.25 -9.95
C LEU A 100 1.18 20.87 -10.36
N GLU A 101 -0.12 20.61 -10.22
CA GLU A 101 -0.77 19.46 -10.83
C GLU A 101 -1.08 19.77 -12.30
N LEU A 102 -0.74 18.84 -13.18
CA LEU A 102 -0.81 19.01 -14.62
C LEU A 102 -2.02 18.28 -15.23
N SER A 103 -2.52 18.83 -16.34
CA SER A 103 -3.32 18.12 -17.32
C SER A 103 -2.38 17.40 -18.28
N PHE A 104 -2.75 16.18 -18.68
CA PHE A 104 -1.92 15.32 -19.51
C PHE A 104 -2.71 14.85 -20.73
N ASP A 105 -2.08 14.96 -21.89
CA ASP A 105 -2.57 14.41 -23.14
C ASP A 105 -2.00 13.00 -23.29
N SER A 106 -2.82 11.98 -23.02
CA SER A 106 -2.43 10.57 -23.11
C SER A 106 -2.10 10.13 -24.54
N ALA A 107 -2.67 10.78 -25.56
CA ALA A 107 -2.35 10.49 -26.96
C ALA A 107 -0.96 11.04 -27.31
N ALA A 108 -0.67 12.29 -26.94
CA ALA A 108 0.64 12.90 -27.16
C ALA A 108 1.72 12.48 -26.14
N LEU A 109 1.35 11.81 -25.05
CA LEU A 109 2.19 11.45 -23.90
C LEU A 109 2.97 12.65 -23.33
N ARG A 110 2.29 13.79 -23.18
CA ARG A 110 2.89 14.99 -22.58
C ARG A 110 1.89 15.87 -21.83
N PRO A 111 2.34 16.71 -20.90
CA PRO A 111 1.50 17.75 -20.31
C PRO A 111 0.92 18.70 -21.35
N ASN A 112 -0.32 19.13 -21.15
CA ASN A 112 -1.01 20.09 -22.03
C ASN A 112 -1.68 21.25 -21.27
N GLY A 113 -1.54 21.30 -19.95
CA GLY A 113 -2.16 22.32 -19.11
C GLY A 113 -1.77 22.17 -17.64
N VAL A 114 -2.15 23.16 -16.83
CA VAL A 114 -2.09 23.09 -15.36
C VAL A 114 -3.51 22.94 -14.84
N LYS A 115 -3.77 21.90 -14.05
CA LYS A 115 -5.05 21.70 -13.33
C LYS A 115 -5.12 22.58 -12.09
N LYS A 116 -4.03 22.61 -11.32
CA LYS A 116 -3.97 23.29 -10.02
C LYS A 116 -2.55 23.72 -9.70
N VAL A 117 -2.39 24.96 -9.26
CA VAL A 117 -1.18 25.40 -8.54
C VAL A 117 -1.36 25.01 -7.07
N LEU A 118 -0.47 24.16 -6.53
CA LEU A 118 -0.58 23.70 -5.15
C LEU A 118 -0.19 24.82 -4.19
N THR A 119 -0.85 24.88 -3.05
CA THR A 119 -0.69 25.94 -2.06
C THR A 119 0.26 25.51 -0.94
N TYR A 120 1.33 26.28 -0.70
CA TYR A 120 2.23 26.08 0.43
C TYR A 120 1.49 26.17 1.77
N GLY A 121 1.84 25.31 2.73
CA GLY A 121 1.20 25.21 4.05
C GLY A 121 -0.16 24.49 4.04
N VAL A 122 -0.71 24.21 2.86
CA VAL A 122 -1.99 23.48 2.70
C VAL A 122 -1.80 22.15 1.99
N ASP A 123 -1.16 22.18 0.81
CA ASP A 123 -0.93 21.00 -0.02
C ASP A 123 0.50 20.44 0.20
N PHE A 124 1.48 21.30 0.46
CA PHE A 124 2.86 20.90 0.74
C PHE A 124 3.58 21.91 1.66
N VAL A 125 4.66 21.47 2.30
CA VAL A 125 5.63 22.33 2.99
C VAL A 125 7.04 22.05 2.45
N VAL A 126 8.02 22.90 2.78
CA VAL A 126 9.42 22.69 2.37
C VAL A 126 10.30 22.56 3.59
N ALA A 127 11.11 21.50 3.62
CA ALA A 127 12.09 21.26 4.68
C ALA A 127 13.49 21.05 4.08
N ALA A 128 14.51 21.68 4.68
CA ALA A 128 15.89 21.49 4.29
C ALA A 128 16.52 20.39 5.17
N ALA A 129 17.15 19.39 4.55
CA ALA A 129 17.85 18.33 5.26
C ALA A 129 18.99 17.77 4.40
N ALA A 130 20.17 17.62 5.00
CA ALA A 130 21.36 17.04 4.34
C ALA A 130 21.70 17.67 2.97
N GLY A 131 21.63 19.00 2.87
CA GLY A 131 21.91 19.73 1.62
C GLY A 131 20.81 19.65 0.56
N LYS A 132 19.65 19.06 0.88
CA LYS A 132 18.49 18.94 -0.02
C LYS A 132 17.33 19.80 0.45
N LEU A 133 16.51 20.26 -0.50
CA LEU A 133 15.18 20.79 -0.23
C LEU A 133 14.14 19.73 -0.50
N ASN A 134 13.29 19.45 0.47
CA ASN A 134 12.27 18.42 0.42
C ASN A 134 10.91 19.10 0.40
N LEU A 135 10.20 19.07 -0.73
CA LEU A 135 8.80 19.49 -0.80
C LEU A 135 7.97 18.30 -0.26
N VAL A 136 7.52 18.41 0.99
CA VAL A 136 6.80 17.36 1.71
C VAL A 136 5.29 17.53 1.48
N PRO A 137 4.61 16.57 0.83
CA PRO A 137 3.16 16.61 0.67
C PRO A 137 2.46 16.55 2.04
N MET A 138 1.46 17.41 2.24
CA MET A 138 0.60 17.41 3.43
C MET A 138 -0.68 16.57 3.23
N LYS A 139 -0.87 16.13 2.00
CA LYS A 139 -1.87 15.15 1.54
C LYS A 139 -1.19 14.29 0.48
N PRO A 140 -1.58 13.01 0.32
CA PRO A 140 -1.10 12.23 -0.80
C PRO A 140 -1.42 12.96 -2.12
N LEU A 141 -0.44 13.01 -3.02
CA LEU A 141 -0.65 13.45 -4.39
C LEU A 141 -1.67 12.52 -5.08
N ASN A 142 -2.28 13.00 -6.16
CA ASN A 142 -3.20 12.17 -6.94
C ASN A 142 -2.43 11.01 -7.58
N PRO A 143 -2.89 9.76 -7.44
CA PRO A 143 -2.31 8.64 -8.15
C PRO A 143 -2.54 8.79 -9.65
N SER A 144 -1.73 8.11 -10.45
CA SER A 144 -1.81 8.12 -11.91
C SER A 144 -1.90 9.53 -12.53
N SER A 145 -1.26 10.51 -11.88
CA SER A 145 -1.32 11.94 -12.22
C SER A 145 0.06 12.50 -12.50
N TYR A 146 0.13 13.77 -12.89
CA TYR A 146 1.37 14.42 -13.31
C TYR A 146 1.56 15.73 -12.56
N TYR A 147 2.78 15.99 -12.13
CA TYR A 147 3.13 17.18 -11.36
C TYR A 147 4.38 17.85 -11.93
N MET A 148 4.46 19.18 -11.80
CA MET A 148 5.59 19.99 -12.19
C MET A 148 6.15 20.74 -11.00
N ILE A 149 7.48 20.72 -10.89
CA ILE A 149 8.26 21.49 -9.92
C ILE A 149 8.86 22.66 -10.70
N VAL A 150 8.76 23.87 -10.13
CA VAL A 150 9.43 25.05 -10.67
C VAL A 150 10.17 25.74 -9.53
N ALA A 151 11.46 26.01 -9.72
CA ALA A 151 12.23 26.90 -8.85
C ALA A 151 12.48 28.23 -9.56
N THR A 152 12.46 29.31 -8.79
CA THR A 152 12.70 30.66 -9.31
C THR A 152 13.96 31.29 -8.73
N ASP A 153 14.40 32.38 -9.35
CA ASP A 153 15.49 33.24 -8.89
C ASP A 153 15.26 33.88 -7.50
N SER A 154 14.06 33.72 -6.92
CA SER A 154 13.76 34.11 -5.54
C SER A 154 14.27 33.10 -4.50
N LEU A 155 14.65 31.89 -4.92
CA LEU A 155 15.30 30.91 -4.06
C LEU A 155 16.72 31.37 -3.72
N LYS A 156 17.08 31.38 -2.43
CA LYS A 156 18.37 31.91 -1.94
C LYS A 156 19.19 30.90 -1.17
N ASP A 157 20.50 31.04 -1.27
CA ASP A 157 21.45 30.33 -0.42
C ASP A 157 21.65 31.01 0.96
N SER A 158 22.44 30.39 1.83
CA SER A 158 22.73 30.84 3.18
C SER A 158 23.47 32.18 3.25
N ASN A 159 24.02 32.67 2.13
CA ASN A 159 24.63 33.99 2.01
C ASN A 159 23.65 35.05 1.48
N GLY A 160 22.40 34.66 1.20
CA GLY A 160 21.37 35.53 0.63
C GLY A 160 21.47 35.71 -0.88
N ASN A 161 22.35 34.97 -1.57
CA ASN A 161 22.47 35.05 -3.03
C ASN A 161 21.39 34.19 -3.69
N ALA A 162 20.89 34.65 -4.83
CA ALA A 162 19.96 33.87 -5.65
C ALA A 162 20.63 32.60 -6.17
N VAL A 163 19.93 31.47 -6.05
CA VAL A 163 20.31 30.21 -6.70
C VAL A 163 20.14 30.38 -8.21
N LYS A 164 21.09 29.88 -8.99
CA LYS A 164 21.10 29.99 -10.44
C LYS A 164 20.61 28.72 -11.13
N ALA A 165 20.26 28.85 -12.40
CA ALA A 165 20.13 27.70 -13.28
C ALA A 165 21.50 27.00 -13.43
N GLY A 166 21.52 25.67 -13.39
CA GLY A 166 22.69 24.87 -13.76
C GLY A 166 23.09 25.12 -15.22
N SER A 167 24.36 24.87 -15.53
CA SER A 167 24.90 25.07 -16.88
C SER A 167 24.15 24.25 -17.92
N ASP A 168 23.73 23.03 -17.58
CA ASP A 168 22.92 22.17 -18.42
C ASP A 168 21.51 22.73 -18.69
N TYR A 169 20.78 23.14 -17.65
CA TYR A 169 19.45 23.73 -17.77
C TYR A 169 19.51 25.01 -18.61
N GLY A 170 20.45 25.90 -18.28
CA GLY A 170 20.65 27.16 -19.01
C GLY A 170 20.99 26.94 -20.49
N ASN A 171 21.80 25.92 -20.80
CA ASN A 171 22.15 25.56 -22.17
C ASN A 171 20.93 25.04 -22.94
N TYR A 172 20.19 24.08 -22.38
CA TYR A 172 19.03 23.50 -23.05
C TYR A 172 17.84 24.45 -23.13
N LYS A 173 17.70 25.39 -22.20
CA LYS A 173 16.69 26.45 -22.27
C LYS A 173 16.93 27.36 -23.48
N ASN A 174 18.19 27.72 -23.75
CA ASN A 174 18.54 28.71 -24.77
C ASN A 174 18.92 28.10 -26.13
N ASN A 175 19.26 26.81 -26.18
CA ASN A 175 19.72 26.13 -27.39
C ASN A 175 18.95 24.82 -27.61
N VAL A 176 18.45 24.64 -28.83
CA VAL A 176 17.74 23.42 -29.27
C VAL A 176 18.65 22.17 -29.27
N GLY A 177 19.97 22.37 -29.30
CA GLY A 177 20.94 21.29 -29.37
C GLY A 177 21.10 20.67 -30.76
N SER A 178 22.06 19.77 -30.87
CA SER A 178 22.53 19.16 -32.12
C SER A 178 21.99 17.76 -32.37
N ASN A 179 21.50 17.07 -31.33
CA ASN A 179 20.97 15.72 -31.42
C ASN A 179 19.53 15.62 -30.89
N ALA A 180 18.86 14.50 -31.19
CA ALA A 180 17.45 14.29 -30.85
C ALA A 180 17.15 14.35 -29.34
N GLN A 181 18.11 13.95 -28.50
CA GLN A 181 17.94 13.99 -27.04
C GLN A 181 17.94 15.44 -26.54
N GLU A 182 18.89 16.25 -27.00
CA GLU A 182 18.97 17.67 -26.63
C GLU A 182 17.74 18.44 -27.11
N GLN A 183 17.27 18.15 -28.32
CA GLN A 183 16.03 18.71 -28.88
C GLN A 183 14.80 18.34 -28.05
N THR A 184 14.74 17.10 -27.57
CA THR A 184 13.66 16.64 -26.69
C THR A 184 13.70 17.40 -25.36
N ILE A 185 14.88 17.56 -24.76
CA ILE A 185 15.03 18.29 -23.49
C ILE A 185 14.67 19.77 -23.65
N ASN A 186 15.17 20.45 -24.70
CA ASN A 186 14.80 21.83 -25.01
C ASN A 186 13.28 22.00 -25.15
N GLY A 187 12.63 21.10 -25.90
CA GLY A 187 11.18 21.10 -26.08
C GLY A 187 10.41 20.87 -24.77
N LEU A 188 10.92 20.01 -23.88
CA LEU A 188 10.35 19.77 -22.55
C LEU A 188 10.43 21.03 -21.67
N ILE A 189 11.59 21.67 -21.60
CA ILE A 189 11.79 22.91 -20.83
C ILE A 189 10.86 24.02 -21.35
N ALA A 190 10.84 24.24 -22.67
CA ALA A 190 9.98 25.26 -23.28
C ALA A 190 8.48 25.02 -22.99
N LEU A 191 8.04 23.74 -23.04
CA LEU A 191 6.68 23.35 -22.69
C LEU A 191 6.39 23.64 -21.21
N GLN A 192 7.24 23.20 -20.30
CA GLN A 192 7.08 23.36 -18.85
C GLN A 192 7.01 24.84 -18.45
N GLU A 193 7.96 25.65 -18.92
CA GLU A 193 7.99 27.09 -18.64
C GLU A 193 6.78 27.82 -19.24
N GLY A 194 6.35 27.42 -20.44
CA GLY A 194 5.14 27.95 -21.07
C GLY A 194 3.87 27.65 -20.28
N LEU A 195 3.72 26.41 -19.80
CA LEU A 195 2.59 26.00 -18.94
C LEU A 195 2.62 26.72 -17.60
N PHE A 196 3.80 26.88 -17.00
CA PHE A 196 3.97 27.63 -15.76
C PHE A 196 3.54 29.10 -15.92
N LYS A 197 4.08 29.79 -16.94
CA LYS A 197 3.73 31.18 -17.23
C LYS A 197 2.24 31.36 -17.47
N ALA A 198 1.61 30.46 -18.23
CA ALA A 198 0.17 30.51 -18.49
C ALA A 198 -0.67 30.35 -17.22
N ALA A 199 -0.21 29.56 -16.25
CA ALA A 199 -0.94 29.27 -15.02
C ALA A 199 -0.74 30.31 -13.91
N THR A 200 0.46 30.91 -13.82
CA THR A 200 0.83 31.80 -12.71
C THR A 200 1.00 33.27 -13.11
N GLY A 201 1.19 33.55 -14.40
CA GLY A 201 1.55 34.88 -14.90
C GLY A 201 3.01 35.28 -14.66
N VAL A 202 3.81 34.44 -13.98
CA VAL A 202 5.24 34.70 -13.72
C VAL A 202 6.04 34.57 -15.02
N SER A 203 6.92 35.54 -15.30
CA SER A 203 7.78 35.49 -16.49
C SER A 203 8.73 34.29 -16.44
N THR A 204 8.99 33.70 -17.60
CA THR A 204 9.95 32.59 -17.76
C THR A 204 11.39 33.01 -17.44
N ASP A 205 11.69 34.32 -17.42
CA ASP A 205 13.00 34.85 -17.03
C ASP A 205 13.31 34.61 -15.54
N HIS A 206 12.29 34.46 -14.70
CA HIS A 206 12.46 34.11 -13.29
C HIS A 206 12.71 32.61 -13.07
N VAL A 207 12.45 31.77 -14.08
CA VAL A 207 12.57 30.32 -13.92
C VAL A 207 14.03 29.90 -14.06
N ILE A 208 14.57 29.35 -12.95
CA ILE A 208 15.93 28.80 -12.90
C ILE A 208 15.94 27.28 -13.07
N PHE A 209 14.81 26.62 -12.85
CA PHE A 209 14.65 25.18 -12.99
C PHE A 209 13.17 24.83 -13.13
N SER A 210 12.83 23.94 -14.07
CA SER A 210 11.53 23.28 -14.15
C SER A 210 11.70 21.81 -14.54
N ASP A 211 10.87 20.94 -13.96
CA ASP A 211 10.77 19.54 -14.36
C ASP A 211 9.38 18.99 -14.02
N TRP A 212 8.91 17.97 -14.72
CA TRP A 212 7.64 17.31 -14.39
C TRP A 212 7.84 15.81 -14.18
N PHE A 213 6.92 15.15 -13.48
CA PHE A 213 6.99 13.72 -13.23
C PHE A 213 5.59 13.13 -13.11
N GLY A 214 5.46 11.83 -13.41
CA GLY A 214 4.24 11.07 -13.16
C GLY A 214 4.26 10.41 -11.78
N THR A 215 3.12 10.37 -11.10
CA THR A 215 2.94 9.63 -9.83
C THR A 215 2.52 8.19 -10.06
N GLN A 216 2.86 7.29 -9.14
CA GLN A 216 2.52 5.86 -9.22
C GLN A 216 1.03 5.62 -9.38
N SER A 217 0.72 4.43 -9.91
CA SER A 217 -0.65 3.92 -9.87
C SER A 217 -1.11 3.68 -8.43
N GLY A 218 -2.38 4.00 -8.20
CA GLY A 218 -3.03 3.76 -6.92
C GLY A 218 -3.55 2.33 -6.86
N ALA A 219 -4.87 2.18 -6.85
CA ALA A 219 -5.51 0.88 -6.75
C ALA A 219 -5.56 0.08 -8.08
N ASP A 220 -4.97 0.57 -9.17
CA ASP A 220 -5.18 0.07 -10.54
C ASP A 220 -4.94 -1.45 -10.66
N VAL A 221 -3.88 -1.98 -10.04
CA VAL A 221 -3.58 -3.42 -10.01
C VAL A 221 -4.69 -4.21 -9.28
N LEU A 222 -5.16 -3.72 -8.14
CA LEU A 222 -6.22 -4.39 -7.37
C LEU A 222 -7.60 -4.28 -8.05
N VAL A 223 -7.87 -3.17 -8.74
CA VAL A 223 -9.05 -3.02 -9.59
C VAL A 223 -8.98 -3.99 -10.77
N ALA A 224 -7.81 -4.20 -11.37
CA ALA A 224 -7.61 -5.21 -12.40
C ALA A 224 -7.79 -6.64 -11.86
N VAL A 225 -7.36 -6.95 -10.63
CA VAL A 225 -7.65 -8.23 -9.97
C VAL A 225 -9.17 -8.43 -9.77
N LYS A 226 -9.89 -7.39 -9.32
CA LYS A 226 -11.36 -7.43 -9.23
C LYS A 226 -12.00 -7.64 -10.61
N GLY A 227 -11.51 -6.94 -11.64
CA GLY A 227 -11.94 -7.09 -13.02
C GLY A 227 -11.67 -8.48 -13.59
N ALA A 228 -10.52 -9.08 -13.27
CA ALA A 228 -10.16 -10.44 -13.66
C ALA A 228 -11.13 -11.48 -13.06
N ALA A 229 -11.46 -11.34 -11.78
CA ALA A 229 -12.46 -12.18 -11.11
C ALA A 229 -13.85 -12.05 -11.77
N ALA A 230 -14.26 -10.83 -12.13
CA ALA A 230 -15.50 -10.59 -12.85
C ALA A 230 -15.49 -11.18 -14.26
N SER A 231 -14.34 -11.18 -14.94
CA SER A 231 -14.17 -11.82 -16.25
C SER A 231 -14.29 -13.34 -16.17
N VAL A 232 -13.72 -13.98 -15.14
CA VAL A 232 -13.92 -15.43 -14.91
C VAL A 232 -15.40 -15.73 -14.68
N LEU A 233 -16.07 -14.96 -13.81
CA LEU A 233 -17.51 -15.11 -13.57
C LEU A 233 -18.35 -14.96 -14.84
N LYS A 234 -18.02 -13.99 -15.70
CA LYS A 234 -18.72 -13.75 -16.96
C LYS A 234 -18.48 -14.85 -17.99
N ALA A 235 -17.24 -15.33 -18.10
CA ALA A 235 -16.83 -16.30 -19.10
C ALA A 235 -17.30 -17.72 -18.77
N ASP A 236 -17.33 -18.08 -17.48
CA ASP A 236 -17.71 -19.42 -17.03
C ASP A 236 -18.43 -19.37 -15.66
N PRO A 237 -19.69 -18.89 -15.63
CA PRO A 237 -20.44 -18.70 -14.39
C PRO A 237 -20.79 -20.00 -13.66
N VAL A 238 -20.66 -21.15 -14.33
CA VAL A 238 -21.04 -22.45 -13.77
C VAL A 238 -19.85 -23.11 -13.08
N THR A 239 -18.72 -23.23 -13.79
CA THR A 239 -17.55 -23.95 -13.27
C THR A 239 -16.55 -23.03 -12.60
N LEU A 240 -16.56 -21.72 -12.93
CA LEU A 240 -15.61 -20.73 -12.44
C LEU A 240 -14.16 -21.16 -12.66
N ASP A 241 -13.87 -21.65 -13.86
CA ASP A 241 -12.52 -22.04 -14.27
C ASP A 241 -11.66 -20.80 -14.56
N ALA A 242 -10.64 -20.57 -13.73
CA ALA A 242 -9.72 -19.44 -13.90
C ALA A 242 -8.91 -19.53 -15.22
N ALA A 243 -8.73 -20.73 -15.79
CA ALA A 243 -8.05 -20.91 -17.06
C ALA A 243 -8.80 -20.26 -18.24
N LYS A 244 -10.08 -19.89 -18.07
CA LYS A 244 -10.82 -19.11 -19.08
C LYS A 244 -10.27 -17.71 -19.28
N LEU A 245 -9.60 -17.16 -18.28
CA LEU A 245 -8.90 -15.88 -18.38
C LEU A 245 -7.40 -16.08 -18.54
N TRP A 246 -6.76 -16.77 -17.59
CA TRP A 246 -5.31 -16.88 -17.54
C TRP A 246 -4.71 -17.92 -18.49
N LYS A 247 -5.55 -18.75 -19.14
CA LYS A 247 -5.19 -19.87 -20.04
C LYS A 247 -4.47 -21.02 -19.32
N GLN A 248 -3.51 -20.72 -18.46
CA GLN A 248 -2.82 -21.66 -17.58
C GLN A 248 -2.28 -20.95 -16.31
N ASP A 249 -1.95 -21.71 -15.27
CA ASP A 249 -1.15 -21.21 -14.14
C ASP A 249 0.37 -21.44 -14.36
N ALA A 250 1.21 -20.99 -13.43
CA ALA A 250 2.66 -21.18 -13.50
C ALA A 250 3.10 -22.65 -13.39
N LYS A 251 2.22 -23.55 -12.95
CA LYS A 251 2.45 -25.01 -12.93
C LYS A 251 2.07 -25.69 -14.24
N GLY A 252 1.53 -24.95 -15.22
CA GLY A 252 1.08 -25.48 -16.50
C GLY A 252 -0.31 -26.11 -16.48
N ASN A 253 -1.10 -25.90 -15.42
CA ASN A 253 -2.48 -26.37 -15.36
C ASN A 253 -3.37 -25.53 -16.26
N THR A 254 -4.04 -26.18 -17.23
CA THR A 254 -4.94 -25.53 -18.19
C THR A 254 -6.43 -25.65 -17.83
N SER A 255 -6.75 -26.19 -16.66
CA SER A 255 -8.09 -26.18 -16.08
C SER A 255 -8.02 -26.02 -14.55
N LEU A 256 -8.72 -25.00 -14.06
CA LEU A 256 -8.67 -24.52 -12.68
C LEU A 256 -10.11 -24.27 -12.15
N PRO A 257 -10.99 -25.29 -12.14
CA PRO A 257 -12.40 -25.12 -11.81
C PRO A 257 -12.64 -24.88 -10.31
N GLY A 258 -13.75 -24.22 -10.03
CA GLY A 258 -14.21 -23.87 -8.69
C GLY A 258 -13.44 -22.70 -8.10
N THR A 259 -12.77 -21.87 -8.90
CA THR A 259 -12.16 -20.64 -8.38
C THR A 259 -13.25 -19.75 -7.79
N TYR A 260 -12.99 -19.12 -6.64
CA TYR A 260 -13.95 -18.35 -5.85
C TYR A 260 -15.13 -19.17 -5.29
N THR A 261 -14.97 -20.48 -5.10
CA THR A 261 -15.96 -21.29 -4.37
C THR A 261 -15.51 -21.51 -2.93
N LEU A 262 -16.48 -21.52 -2.02
CA LEU A 262 -16.28 -21.94 -0.63
C LEU A 262 -16.83 -23.35 -0.41
N SER A 263 -16.17 -24.09 0.47
CA SER A 263 -16.55 -25.43 0.88
C SER A 263 -16.40 -25.56 2.39
N VAL A 264 -17.41 -26.12 3.04
CA VAL A 264 -17.38 -26.46 4.46
C VAL A 264 -17.29 -27.98 4.58
N THR A 265 -16.27 -28.48 5.28
CA THR A 265 -15.99 -29.91 5.41
C THR A 265 -16.56 -30.52 6.69
N GLY A 266 -16.81 -29.70 7.71
CA GLY A 266 -17.39 -30.13 8.98
C GLY A 266 -17.59 -28.99 9.95
N SER A 267 -18.13 -29.29 11.13
CA SER A 267 -18.30 -28.31 12.21
C SER A 267 -18.17 -28.96 13.57
N ASN A 268 -17.53 -28.27 14.50
CA ASN A 268 -17.41 -28.67 15.90
C ASN A 268 -18.02 -27.60 16.82
N ALA A 269 -18.33 -27.98 18.06
CA ALA A 269 -18.75 -27.01 19.08
C ALA A 269 -17.61 -26.02 19.37
N PHE A 270 -17.95 -24.77 19.70
CA PHE A 270 -16.97 -23.67 19.85
C PHE A 270 -15.78 -24.01 20.74
N LEU A 271 -16.01 -24.41 22.01
CA LEU A 271 -14.92 -24.72 22.94
C LEU A 271 -14.14 -25.98 22.56
N THR A 272 -14.79 -26.94 21.90
CA THR A 272 -14.12 -28.16 21.40
C THR A 272 -13.18 -27.84 20.24
N GLN A 273 -13.61 -26.99 19.30
CA GLN A 273 -12.76 -26.60 18.19
C GLN A 273 -11.63 -25.68 18.66
N LEU A 274 -11.88 -24.79 19.63
CA LEU A 274 -10.86 -23.92 20.24
C LEU A 274 -9.69 -24.76 20.76
N ASP A 275 -9.96 -25.80 21.54
CA ASP A 275 -8.94 -26.69 22.09
C ASP A 275 -8.08 -27.36 21.00
N ALA A 276 -8.73 -27.71 19.88
CA ALA A 276 -8.12 -28.34 18.72
C ALA A 276 -7.35 -27.38 17.79
N GLU A 277 -7.41 -26.06 18.00
CA GLU A 277 -6.68 -25.11 17.16
C GLU A 277 -5.16 -25.24 17.39
N GLN A 278 -4.42 -25.46 16.30
CA GLN A 278 -2.98 -25.74 16.33
C GLN A 278 -2.12 -24.48 16.32
N PHE A 279 -2.60 -23.42 15.66
CA PHE A 279 -1.83 -22.19 15.44
C PHE A 279 -2.10 -21.12 16.51
N LEU A 280 -3.13 -21.30 17.33
CA LEU A 280 -3.44 -20.40 18.43
C LEU A 280 -2.61 -20.80 19.67
N PRO A 281 -1.82 -19.89 20.27
CA PRO A 281 -1.02 -20.20 21.45
C PRO A 281 -1.87 -20.73 22.61
N GLN A 282 -1.33 -21.69 23.37
CA GLN A 282 -2.08 -22.34 24.45
C GLN A 282 -2.58 -21.34 25.50
N GLU A 283 -1.77 -20.36 25.88
CA GLU A 283 -2.16 -19.29 26.80
C GLU A 283 -3.39 -18.50 26.30
N GLN A 284 -3.44 -18.20 25.00
CA GLN A 284 -4.61 -17.54 24.40
C GLN A 284 -5.84 -18.45 24.38
N LYS A 285 -5.66 -19.76 24.13
CA LYS A 285 -6.74 -20.74 24.22
C LYS A 285 -7.32 -20.80 25.64
N ASP A 286 -6.46 -20.86 26.65
CA ASP A 286 -6.86 -20.93 28.06
C ASP A 286 -7.57 -19.65 28.52
N ALA A 287 -7.07 -18.49 28.10
CA ALA A 287 -7.70 -17.20 28.36
C ALA A 287 -9.11 -17.11 27.73
N ILE A 288 -9.26 -17.50 26.46
CA ILE A 288 -10.55 -17.52 25.76
C ILE A 288 -11.50 -18.55 26.38
N ALA A 289 -11.00 -19.75 26.72
CA ALA A 289 -11.80 -20.79 27.36
C ALA A 289 -12.29 -20.35 28.74
N THR A 290 -11.49 -19.56 29.48
CA THR A 290 -11.90 -18.95 30.74
C THR A 290 -12.94 -17.85 30.52
N ALA A 291 -12.72 -16.96 29.54
CA ALA A 291 -13.62 -15.85 29.23
C ALA A 291 -15.02 -16.31 28.76
N PHE A 292 -15.13 -17.51 28.17
CA PHE A 292 -16.39 -18.03 27.62
C PHE A 292 -16.82 -19.38 28.22
N GLY A 293 -16.16 -19.84 29.28
CA GLY A 293 -16.42 -21.12 29.94
C GLY A 293 -17.59 -21.09 30.93
N PRO A 294 -17.85 -22.19 31.65
CA PRO A 294 -18.96 -22.28 32.61
C PRO A 294 -18.99 -21.11 33.60
N GLY A 295 -20.14 -20.42 33.68
CA GLY A 295 -20.33 -19.26 34.56
C GLY A 295 -20.09 -17.90 33.89
N ALA A 296 -19.46 -17.86 32.71
CA ALA A 296 -19.28 -16.61 31.97
C ALA A 296 -20.57 -16.13 31.28
N PRO A 297 -20.79 -14.81 31.12
CA PRO A 297 -22.02 -14.25 30.52
C PRO A 297 -22.34 -14.79 29.11
N LEU A 298 -21.31 -15.01 28.28
CA LEU A 298 -21.47 -15.50 26.90
C LEU A 298 -21.40 -17.03 26.76
N ASN A 299 -21.24 -17.79 27.86
CA ASN A 299 -21.17 -19.25 27.81
C ASN A 299 -22.42 -19.91 27.16
N PRO A 300 -23.66 -19.46 27.38
CA PRO A 300 -24.82 -20.00 26.67
C PRO A 300 -24.71 -19.84 25.14
N ILE A 301 -24.09 -18.75 24.68
CA ILE A 301 -23.84 -18.51 23.26
C ILE A 301 -22.70 -19.40 22.76
N ALA A 302 -21.64 -19.56 23.54
CA ALA A 302 -20.53 -20.47 23.24
C ALA A 302 -21.02 -21.92 23.02
N GLN A 303 -21.89 -22.41 23.91
CA GLN A 303 -22.48 -23.76 23.82
C GLN A 303 -23.37 -23.95 22.57
N ALA A 304 -24.00 -22.88 22.10
CA ALA A 304 -24.86 -22.91 20.92
C ALA A 304 -24.10 -22.63 19.60
N THR A 305 -22.85 -22.16 19.68
CA THR A 305 -22.06 -21.75 18.51
C THR A 305 -21.27 -22.92 17.95
N LYS A 306 -21.34 -23.09 16.62
CA LYS A 306 -20.51 -24.01 15.87
C LYS A 306 -19.38 -23.26 15.18
N VAL A 307 -18.22 -23.90 15.13
CA VAL A 307 -17.09 -23.50 14.31
C VAL A 307 -17.00 -24.48 13.15
N TYR A 308 -17.27 -23.96 11.96
CA TYR A 308 -17.20 -24.72 10.71
C TYR A 308 -15.77 -24.61 10.15
N THR A 309 -15.22 -25.75 9.78
CA THR A 309 -13.93 -25.85 9.09
C THR A 309 -14.18 -25.99 7.60
N GLY A 310 -13.40 -25.30 6.79
CA GLY A 310 -13.58 -25.30 5.34
C GLY A 310 -12.42 -24.66 4.61
N THR A 311 -12.61 -24.48 3.31
CA THR A 311 -11.68 -23.78 2.43
C THR A 311 -12.42 -22.83 1.50
N VAL A 312 -11.70 -21.83 1.01
CA VAL A 312 -12.10 -21.00 -0.14
C VAL A 312 -11.03 -21.12 -1.21
N LYS A 313 -11.43 -21.36 -2.46
CA LYS A 313 -10.49 -21.44 -3.58
C LYS A 313 -10.18 -20.05 -4.13
N LEU A 314 -8.91 -19.62 -4.04
CA LEU A 314 -8.49 -18.26 -4.39
C LEU A 314 -7.30 -18.27 -5.35
N PRO A 315 -7.24 -17.35 -6.32
CA PRO A 315 -6.02 -17.11 -7.10
C PRO A 315 -4.86 -16.66 -6.20
N TYR A 316 -3.69 -17.21 -6.44
CA TYR A 316 -2.44 -16.83 -5.80
C TYR A 316 -1.48 -16.32 -6.87
N PHE A 317 -0.85 -15.18 -6.60
CA PHE A 317 0.02 -14.47 -7.54
C PHE A 317 1.44 -14.28 -6.98
N LEU A 318 1.65 -14.56 -5.69
CA LEU A 318 2.99 -14.61 -5.11
C LEU A 318 3.67 -15.92 -5.53
N ALA A 319 4.99 -15.87 -5.72
CA ALA A 319 5.77 -17.08 -5.88
C ALA A 319 5.61 -17.99 -4.65
N SER A 320 5.46 -19.29 -4.87
CA SER A 320 5.45 -20.28 -3.80
C SER A 320 6.71 -21.15 -3.87
N PRO A 321 7.11 -21.83 -2.78
CA PRO A 321 8.20 -22.80 -2.84
C PRO A 321 7.99 -23.86 -3.92
N ALA A 322 6.74 -24.18 -4.25
CA ALA A 322 6.40 -25.12 -5.30
C ALA A 322 6.70 -24.59 -6.71
N THR A 323 6.45 -23.30 -6.98
CA THR A 323 6.71 -22.70 -8.29
C THR A 323 8.15 -22.19 -8.43
N ALA A 324 8.71 -21.61 -7.37
CA ALA A 324 10.09 -21.10 -7.34
C ALA A 324 11.16 -22.18 -7.06
N GLY A 325 10.75 -23.35 -6.56
CA GLY A 325 11.61 -24.48 -6.19
C GLY A 325 12.21 -24.40 -4.78
N SER A 326 12.14 -23.26 -4.09
CA SER A 326 12.50 -23.14 -2.67
C SER A 326 11.91 -21.87 -2.04
N TRP A 327 11.84 -21.84 -0.71
CA TRP A 327 11.47 -20.62 0.03
C TRP A 327 12.46 -19.47 -0.20
N ASP A 328 13.76 -19.76 -0.25
CA ASP A 328 14.79 -18.73 -0.45
C ASP A 328 14.70 -18.04 -1.80
N LYS A 329 14.13 -18.70 -2.82
CA LYS A 329 13.82 -18.08 -4.12
C LYS A 329 12.45 -17.41 -4.11
N ALA A 330 11.43 -18.06 -3.55
CA ALA A 330 10.07 -17.52 -3.51
C ALA A 330 10.03 -16.15 -2.82
N LYS A 331 10.75 -15.98 -1.69
CA LYS A 331 10.79 -14.72 -0.94
C LYS A 331 11.51 -13.57 -1.65
N THR A 332 12.11 -13.79 -2.82
CA THR A 332 12.80 -12.74 -3.60
C THR A 332 12.07 -12.39 -4.89
N GLN A 333 10.97 -13.08 -5.21
CA GLN A 333 10.23 -12.93 -6.46
C GLN A 333 8.93 -12.15 -6.20
N SER A 334 8.83 -10.98 -6.81
CA SER A 334 7.64 -10.13 -6.77
C SER A 334 6.57 -10.62 -7.76
N TRP A 335 5.38 -10.04 -7.70
CA TRP A 335 4.38 -10.22 -8.75
C TRP A 335 4.94 -9.74 -10.09
N HIS A 336 4.63 -10.52 -11.13
CA HIS A 336 4.81 -10.15 -12.52
C HIS A 336 3.45 -9.92 -13.18
N GLY A 337 3.41 -9.04 -14.17
CA GLY A 337 2.23 -8.84 -14.98
C GLY A 337 2.05 -9.94 -16.02
N ALA A 338 0.80 -10.25 -16.34
CA ALA A 338 0.41 -11.34 -17.22
C ALA A 338 0.51 -11.01 -18.72
N ILE A 339 0.69 -9.73 -19.05
CA ILE A 339 0.75 -9.21 -20.42
C ILE A 339 2.03 -8.39 -20.62
N PRO A 340 2.45 -8.05 -21.85
CA PRO A 340 3.49 -7.04 -22.06
C PRO A 340 2.99 -5.63 -21.70
N SER A 341 3.90 -4.75 -21.26
CA SER A 341 3.55 -3.36 -20.90
C SER A 341 2.76 -2.63 -21.99
N LEU A 342 1.60 -2.10 -21.60
CA LEU A 342 0.75 -1.23 -22.42
C LEU A 342 1.48 0.07 -22.81
N TYR A 343 2.44 0.54 -22.01
CA TYR A 343 3.28 1.69 -22.36
C TYR A 343 4.20 1.35 -23.53
N ALA A 344 4.83 0.18 -23.49
CA ALA A 344 5.69 -0.34 -24.54
C ALA A 344 4.91 -0.55 -25.85
N ILE A 345 3.72 -1.16 -25.74
CA ILE A 345 2.81 -1.38 -26.86
C ILE A 345 2.40 -0.04 -27.47
N ALA A 346 2.02 0.95 -26.66
CA ALA A 346 1.66 2.28 -27.18
C ALA A 346 2.80 2.94 -27.94
N ASN A 347 4.04 2.85 -27.45
CA ASN A 347 5.21 3.37 -28.14
C ASN A 347 5.50 2.63 -29.46
N ALA A 348 5.40 1.29 -29.45
CA ALA A 348 5.59 0.48 -30.64
C ALA A 348 4.53 0.77 -31.72
N LEU A 349 3.26 0.96 -31.32
CA LEU A 349 2.19 1.35 -32.24
C LEU A 349 2.43 2.74 -32.84
N LYS A 350 2.88 3.71 -32.04
CA LYS A 350 3.28 5.04 -32.54
C LYS A 350 4.46 4.98 -33.52
N ALA A 351 5.42 4.11 -33.24
CA ALA A 351 6.56 3.85 -34.12
C ALA A 351 6.20 3.01 -35.35
N SER A 352 4.95 2.53 -35.46
CA SER A 352 4.50 1.60 -36.51
C SER A 352 5.35 0.32 -36.58
N ASP A 353 5.74 -0.23 -35.42
CA ASP A 353 6.53 -1.46 -35.32
C ASP A 353 5.74 -2.66 -35.86
N SER A 354 6.18 -3.20 -37.00
CA SER A 354 5.51 -4.31 -37.68
C SER A 354 5.52 -5.63 -36.91
N GLU A 355 6.56 -5.89 -36.10
CA GLU A 355 6.69 -7.14 -35.34
C GLU A 355 5.67 -7.15 -34.19
N VAL A 356 5.56 -6.04 -33.47
CA VAL A 356 4.55 -5.87 -32.41
C VAL A 356 3.15 -5.91 -32.98
N ILE A 357 2.87 -5.20 -34.09
CA ILE A 357 1.55 -5.22 -34.74
C ILE A 357 1.14 -6.63 -35.16
N ALA A 358 2.06 -7.40 -35.77
CA ALA A 358 1.81 -8.79 -36.14
C ALA A 358 1.54 -9.69 -34.92
N GLY A 359 2.28 -9.50 -33.83
CA GLY A 359 2.08 -10.22 -32.57
C GLY A 359 0.72 -9.93 -31.92
N LEU A 360 0.28 -8.66 -31.92
CA LEU A 360 -1.05 -8.27 -31.43
C LEU A 360 -2.17 -8.95 -32.24
N VAL A 361 -2.10 -8.87 -33.57
CA VAL A 361 -3.10 -9.51 -34.46
C VAL A 361 -3.10 -11.03 -34.27
N GLY A 362 -1.91 -11.65 -34.13
CA GLY A 362 -1.77 -13.08 -33.86
C GLY A 362 -2.40 -13.51 -32.53
N ALA A 363 -2.44 -12.62 -31.53
CA ALA A 363 -3.12 -12.84 -30.26
C ALA A 363 -4.64 -12.53 -30.31
N GLY A 364 -5.17 -12.11 -31.46
CA GLY A 364 -6.57 -11.70 -31.61
C GLY A 364 -6.88 -10.32 -31.04
N VAL A 365 -5.86 -9.50 -30.82
CA VAL A 365 -5.99 -8.09 -30.41
C VAL A 365 -6.12 -7.20 -31.62
N ASP A 366 -7.05 -6.25 -31.58
CA ASP A 366 -7.15 -5.17 -32.57
C ASP A 366 -6.17 -4.03 -32.18
N PRO A 367 -5.10 -3.80 -32.97
CA PRO A 367 -4.10 -2.78 -32.64
C PRO A 367 -4.66 -1.35 -32.59
N ALA A 368 -5.61 -1.01 -33.46
CA ALA A 368 -6.18 0.33 -33.53
C ALA A 368 -7.14 0.59 -32.37
N LEU A 369 -7.96 -0.41 -32.02
CA LEU A 369 -8.80 -0.37 -30.83
C LEU A 369 -7.93 -0.27 -29.57
N LEU A 370 -6.90 -1.11 -29.44
CA LEU A 370 -6.02 -1.09 -28.27
C LEU A 370 -5.32 0.27 -28.11
N ALA A 371 -4.82 0.86 -29.20
CA ALA A 371 -4.24 2.22 -29.16
C ALA A 371 -5.24 3.26 -28.63
N THR A 372 -6.50 3.18 -29.07
CA THR A 372 -7.58 4.06 -28.62
C THR A 372 -7.88 3.85 -27.14
N LEU A 373 -7.95 2.60 -26.69
CA LEU A 373 -8.27 2.24 -25.30
C LEU A 373 -7.14 2.62 -24.34
N ILE A 374 -5.87 2.48 -24.73
CA ILE A 374 -4.73 2.92 -23.91
C ILE A 374 -4.75 4.45 -23.72
N ALA A 375 -5.18 5.20 -24.74
CA ALA A 375 -5.26 6.65 -24.68
C ALA A 375 -6.49 7.17 -23.90
N ASP A 376 -7.51 6.33 -23.67
CA ASP A 376 -8.77 6.72 -23.03
C ASP A 376 -8.93 6.08 -21.64
N PRO A 377 -8.57 6.81 -20.56
CA PRO A 377 -8.69 6.30 -19.20
C PRO A 377 -10.13 6.10 -18.74
N THR A 378 -11.15 6.52 -19.50
CA THR A 378 -12.57 6.30 -19.14
C THR A 378 -13.07 4.90 -19.55
N ARG A 379 -12.34 4.21 -20.45
CA ARG A 379 -12.74 2.92 -21.03
C ARG A 379 -11.94 1.73 -20.45
N GLN A 380 -11.58 1.80 -19.17
CA GLN A 380 -10.74 0.80 -18.49
C GLN A 380 -11.26 -0.65 -18.58
N ALA A 381 -12.58 -0.84 -18.47
CA ALA A 381 -13.16 -2.18 -18.58
C ALA A 381 -12.97 -2.79 -19.97
N GLU A 382 -13.07 -1.98 -21.03
CA GLU A 382 -12.82 -2.40 -22.41
C GLU A 382 -11.32 -2.61 -22.65
N LEU A 383 -10.47 -1.72 -22.13
CA LEU A 383 -9.01 -1.89 -22.16
C LEU A 383 -8.61 -3.22 -21.52
N LEU A 384 -9.13 -3.53 -20.34
CA LEU A 384 -8.82 -4.77 -19.64
C LEU A 384 -9.28 -6.01 -20.44
N ALA A 385 -10.47 -5.94 -21.03
CA ALA A 385 -11.00 -7.02 -21.87
C ALA A 385 -10.11 -7.25 -23.11
N GLU A 386 -9.72 -6.19 -23.80
CA GLU A 386 -8.86 -6.30 -24.99
C GLU A 386 -7.43 -6.75 -24.64
N ALA A 387 -6.84 -6.14 -23.61
CA ALA A 387 -5.50 -6.46 -23.13
C ALA A 387 -5.42 -7.90 -22.58
N SER A 388 -6.48 -8.43 -21.98
CA SER A 388 -6.50 -9.80 -21.45
C SER A 388 -6.25 -10.89 -22.50
N LYS A 389 -6.48 -10.60 -23.79
CA LYS A 389 -6.15 -11.52 -24.88
C LYS A 389 -4.64 -11.80 -24.98
N LEU A 390 -3.82 -10.85 -24.51
CA LEU A 390 -2.36 -10.96 -24.46
C LEU A 390 -1.85 -11.79 -23.28
N ILE A 391 -2.72 -12.33 -22.41
CA ILE A 391 -2.25 -13.14 -21.30
C ILE A 391 -1.48 -14.36 -21.84
N GLY A 392 -0.24 -14.54 -21.37
CA GLY A 392 0.66 -15.60 -21.83
C GLY A 392 1.25 -15.39 -23.23
N VAL A 393 1.12 -14.18 -23.81
CA VAL A 393 1.71 -13.82 -25.11
C VAL A 393 2.98 -12.99 -24.89
N THR A 394 4.09 -13.45 -25.46
CA THR A 394 5.32 -12.66 -25.54
C THR A 394 5.33 -11.88 -26.84
N LEU A 395 5.21 -10.56 -26.76
CA LEU A 395 5.44 -9.67 -27.91
C LEU A 395 6.94 -9.39 -28.04
N THR A 396 7.41 -9.26 -29.28
CA THR A 396 8.81 -8.98 -29.59
C THR A 396 8.95 -7.77 -30.50
N SER A 397 10.10 -7.08 -30.38
CA SER A 397 10.51 -5.97 -31.26
C SER A 397 12.00 -6.10 -31.54
N GLY A 398 12.36 -6.22 -32.81
CA GLY A 398 13.73 -6.54 -33.24
C GLY A 398 14.21 -7.91 -32.74
N GLY A 399 13.29 -8.89 -32.61
CA GLY A 399 13.59 -10.24 -32.11
C GLY A 399 13.89 -10.34 -30.62
N LYS A 400 13.64 -9.29 -29.83
CA LYS A 400 13.76 -9.29 -28.36
C LYS A 400 12.40 -9.11 -27.71
N PRO A 401 12.16 -9.66 -26.50
CA PRO A 401 10.94 -9.39 -25.75
C PRO A 401 10.72 -7.88 -25.59
N LEU A 402 9.49 -7.43 -25.86
CA LEU A 402 9.11 -6.01 -25.78
C LEU A 402 9.19 -5.49 -24.34
N ASP A 403 8.81 -6.33 -23.38
CA ASP A 403 8.86 -6.09 -21.94
C ASP A 403 9.29 -7.39 -21.25
N ALA A 404 10.59 -7.52 -20.96
CA ALA A 404 11.17 -8.74 -20.40
C ALA A 404 10.93 -8.88 -18.89
N GLU A 405 10.75 -7.76 -18.19
CA GLU A 405 10.63 -7.73 -16.72
C GLU A 405 9.17 -7.90 -16.28
N GLN A 406 8.22 -7.44 -17.10
CA GLN A 406 6.78 -7.51 -16.83
C GLN A 406 6.43 -6.91 -15.46
N ASN A 407 7.00 -5.74 -15.16
CA ASN A 407 6.79 -5.05 -13.89
C ASN A 407 5.31 -4.74 -13.66
N ILE A 408 4.77 -5.11 -12.50
CA ILE A 408 3.35 -4.85 -12.16
C ILE A 408 3.11 -3.35 -11.88
N GLY A 409 2.07 -2.79 -12.47
CA GLY A 409 1.67 -1.38 -12.34
C GLY A 409 0.54 -1.02 -13.30
N ARG A 410 0.18 0.25 -13.47
CA ARG A 410 -0.87 0.68 -14.43
C ARG A 410 -0.58 0.27 -15.88
N PHE A 411 0.68 0.14 -16.25
CA PHE A 411 1.06 -0.28 -17.60
C PHE A 411 0.98 -1.79 -17.78
N ASN A 412 0.92 -2.56 -16.70
CA ASN A 412 0.74 -4.00 -16.72
C ASN A 412 -0.03 -4.42 -15.45
N PRO A 413 -1.34 -4.13 -15.38
CA PRO A 413 -2.06 -4.18 -14.10
C PRO A 413 -2.61 -5.56 -13.76
N LEU A 414 -2.66 -6.48 -14.72
CA LEU A 414 -3.12 -7.85 -14.52
C LEU A 414 -1.97 -8.72 -14.00
N PRO A 415 -2.02 -9.26 -12.77
CA PRO A 415 -0.98 -10.16 -12.29
C PRO A 415 -1.03 -11.53 -12.97
N MET A 416 0.14 -12.12 -13.19
CA MET A 416 0.31 -13.48 -13.66
C MET A 416 -0.12 -14.48 -12.56
N LEU A 417 -0.94 -15.46 -12.93
CA LEU A 417 -1.45 -16.48 -12.02
C LEU A 417 -0.38 -17.53 -11.71
N GLU A 418 0.03 -17.63 -10.46
CA GLU A 418 0.97 -18.65 -10.00
C GLU A 418 0.26 -19.99 -9.80
N GLU A 419 -0.84 -19.97 -9.06
CA GLU A 419 -1.67 -21.15 -8.78
C GLU A 419 -3.05 -20.75 -8.23
N VAL A 420 -4.00 -21.68 -8.17
CA VAL A 420 -5.24 -21.53 -7.39
C VAL A 420 -5.12 -22.36 -6.11
N GLN A 421 -5.21 -21.69 -4.96
CA GLN A 421 -5.05 -22.31 -3.64
C GLN A 421 -6.39 -22.56 -2.97
N SER A 422 -6.50 -23.68 -2.25
CA SER A 422 -7.58 -23.90 -1.30
C SER A 422 -7.17 -23.29 0.04
N VAL A 423 -7.58 -22.04 0.29
CA VAL A 423 -7.22 -21.29 1.49
C VAL A 423 -8.08 -21.75 2.67
N PRO A 424 -7.49 -22.22 3.79
CA PRO A 424 -8.22 -22.63 4.97
C PRO A 424 -9.05 -21.49 5.58
N MET A 425 -10.25 -21.83 6.01
CA MET A 425 -11.25 -20.90 6.53
C MET A 425 -11.84 -21.44 7.83
N ARG A 426 -12.27 -20.52 8.70
CA ARG A 426 -13.24 -20.80 9.77
C ARG A 426 -14.51 -19.98 9.54
N VAL A 427 -15.66 -20.58 9.86
CA VAL A 427 -16.93 -19.86 9.98
C VAL A 427 -17.50 -20.08 11.37
N PHE A 428 -17.81 -19.00 12.09
CA PHE A 428 -18.45 -19.05 13.40
C PHE A 428 -19.91 -18.72 13.24
N ALA A 429 -20.81 -19.64 13.59
CA ALA A 429 -22.24 -19.38 13.55
C ALA A 429 -23.00 -20.20 14.58
N LYS A 430 -23.95 -19.55 15.24
CA LYS A 430 -24.95 -20.20 16.10
C LYS A 430 -26.08 -20.82 15.28
N ASP A 431 -26.56 -20.10 14.28
CA ASP A 431 -27.64 -20.52 13.41
C ASP A 431 -27.15 -21.38 12.23
N ALA A 432 -28.07 -22.10 11.58
CA ALA A 432 -27.76 -22.82 10.35
C ALA A 432 -27.28 -21.84 9.27
N LEU A 433 -26.19 -22.18 8.57
CA LEU A 433 -25.53 -21.29 7.62
C LEU A 433 -26.48 -20.74 6.55
N ASN A 434 -27.40 -21.54 6.03
CA ASN A 434 -28.41 -21.12 5.04
C ASN A 434 -29.48 -20.14 5.57
N THR A 435 -29.49 -19.85 6.88
CA THR A 435 -30.43 -18.89 7.50
C THR A 435 -29.76 -17.59 7.95
N ILE A 436 -28.45 -17.46 7.78
CA ILE A 436 -27.69 -16.26 8.15
C ILE A 436 -28.21 -15.02 7.42
N THR A 437 -28.32 -13.90 8.13
CA THR A 437 -28.75 -12.61 7.58
C THR A 437 -27.57 -11.66 7.37
N ASP A 438 -26.53 -11.78 8.20
CA ASP A 438 -25.38 -10.89 8.21
C ASP A 438 -24.09 -11.72 8.32
N VAL A 439 -23.11 -11.44 7.47
CA VAL A 439 -21.76 -11.99 7.54
C VAL A 439 -20.79 -10.88 7.91
N ILE A 440 -19.92 -11.13 8.88
CA ILE A 440 -18.76 -10.29 9.16
C ILE A 440 -17.53 -11.04 8.65
N ILE A 441 -16.88 -10.51 7.62
CA ILE A 441 -15.54 -10.97 7.22
C ILE A 441 -14.53 -10.29 8.14
N TYR A 442 -13.81 -11.09 8.93
CA TYR A 442 -12.77 -10.60 9.83
C TYR A 442 -11.37 -10.94 9.33
N GLN A 443 -10.46 -9.96 9.38
CA GLN A 443 -9.05 -10.12 9.04
C GLN A 443 -8.16 -9.77 10.24
N HIS A 444 -7.27 -10.71 10.60
CA HIS A 444 -6.36 -10.59 11.74
C HIS A 444 -5.18 -9.64 11.47
N GLY A 445 -4.48 -9.24 12.53
CA GLY A 445 -3.28 -8.38 12.46
C GLY A 445 -2.02 -9.11 11.99
N VAL A 446 -0.91 -8.37 11.81
CA VAL A 446 0.38 -8.96 11.48
C VAL A 446 0.82 -9.89 12.61
N THR A 447 1.61 -10.93 12.28
CA THR A 447 2.13 -11.92 13.24
C THR A 447 1.09 -12.74 14.01
N SER A 448 -0.19 -12.58 13.65
CA SER A 448 -1.34 -13.25 14.25
C SER A 448 -1.92 -14.30 13.30
N VAL A 449 -3.06 -14.89 13.66
CA VAL A 449 -3.71 -15.99 12.92
C VAL A 449 -5.22 -15.81 12.89
N LYS A 450 -5.90 -16.48 11.94
CA LYS A 450 -7.37 -16.45 11.80
C LYS A 450 -8.10 -16.90 13.06
N GLU A 451 -7.50 -17.77 13.86
CA GLU A 451 -8.05 -18.26 15.13
C GLU A 451 -8.14 -17.18 16.21
N ASN A 452 -7.50 -16.01 16.06
CA ASN A 452 -7.77 -14.89 16.96
C ASN A 452 -9.23 -14.39 16.90
N ALA A 453 -9.98 -14.78 15.87
CA ALA A 453 -11.42 -14.49 15.75
C ALA A 453 -12.28 -15.07 16.89
N TYR A 454 -11.82 -16.12 17.58
CA TYR A 454 -12.51 -16.67 18.74
C TYR A 454 -12.77 -15.63 19.82
N ALA A 455 -11.87 -14.65 19.96
CA ALA A 455 -11.95 -13.63 20.99
C ALA A 455 -13.11 -12.63 20.79
N LEU A 456 -13.64 -12.48 19.57
CA LEU A 456 -14.70 -11.53 19.27
C LEU A 456 -15.98 -12.16 18.68
N ALA A 457 -15.91 -13.40 18.18
CA ALA A 457 -17.02 -14.04 17.46
C ALA A 457 -18.32 -14.09 18.28
N LEU A 458 -18.24 -14.49 19.56
CA LEU A 458 -19.44 -14.64 20.39
C LEU A 458 -20.12 -13.30 20.69
N GLY A 459 -19.33 -12.23 20.91
CA GLY A 459 -19.87 -10.88 21.13
C GLY A 459 -20.65 -10.37 19.92
N GLN A 460 -20.12 -10.58 18.71
CA GLN A 460 -20.79 -10.20 17.46
C GLN A 460 -22.06 -11.02 17.21
N ILE A 461 -22.01 -12.34 17.43
CA ILE A 461 -23.18 -13.23 17.31
C ILE A 461 -24.27 -12.84 18.30
N TYR A 462 -23.87 -12.56 19.55
CA TYR A 462 -24.80 -12.14 20.60
C TYR A 462 -25.47 -10.81 20.25
N ALA A 463 -24.71 -9.81 19.79
CA ALA A 463 -25.28 -8.53 19.37
C ALA A 463 -26.28 -8.70 18.21
N GLY A 464 -25.98 -9.58 17.26
CA GLY A 464 -26.91 -9.95 16.20
C GLY A 464 -28.21 -10.51 16.73
N MET A 465 -28.14 -11.46 17.66
CA MET A 465 -29.33 -12.02 18.30
C MET A 465 -30.18 -10.94 18.98
N GLN A 466 -29.55 -9.98 19.68
CA GLN A 466 -30.26 -8.87 20.31
C GLN A 466 -30.93 -7.94 19.28
N ALA A 467 -30.37 -7.84 18.08
CA ALA A 467 -30.92 -7.07 16.97
C ALA A 467 -31.90 -7.87 16.08
N GLY A 468 -32.25 -9.11 16.44
CA GLY A 468 -33.11 -9.97 15.61
C GLY A 468 -32.44 -10.47 14.33
N LYS A 469 -31.11 -10.42 14.28
CA LYS A 469 -30.26 -10.84 13.16
C LYS A 469 -29.56 -12.18 13.46
N LYS A 470 -29.13 -12.86 12.40
CA LYS A 470 -28.35 -14.09 12.46
C LYS A 470 -26.99 -13.84 11.84
N VAL A 471 -25.97 -13.80 12.69
CA VAL A 471 -24.62 -13.39 12.31
C VAL A 471 -23.72 -14.61 12.14
N ALA A 472 -22.91 -14.60 11.09
CA ALA A 472 -21.76 -15.48 10.95
C ALA A 472 -20.46 -14.65 10.82
N LEU A 473 -19.39 -15.08 11.48
CA LEU A 473 -18.04 -14.56 11.21
C LEU A 473 -17.30 -15.49 10.27
N VAL A 474 -16.66 -14.95 9.23
CA VAL A 474 -15.88 -15.70 8.24
C VAL A 474 -14.44 -15.17 8.24
N VAL A 475 -13.46 -16.07 8.37
CA VAL A 475 -12.06 -15.68 8.57
C VAL A 475 -11.09 -16.58 7.81
N ILE A 476 -10.01 -15.97 7.30
CA ILE A 476 -8.88 -16.63 6.62
C ILE A 476 -7.56 -16.04 7.12
N ASP A 477 -6.47 -16.79 6.94
CA ASP A 477 -5.13 -16.28 7.23
C ASP A 477 -4.64 -15.34 6.11
N HIS A 478 -3.91 -14.29 6.49
CA HIS A 478 -3.03 -13.58 5.56
C HIS A 478 -2.06 -14.55 4.86
N PRO A 479 -1.54 -14.23 3.67
CA PRO A 479 -0.47 -15.03 3.08
C PRO A 479 0.68 -15.12 4.09
N LEU A 480 1.35 -16.26 4.12
CA LEU A 480 2.50 -16.51 5.01
C LEU A 480 2.19 -16.41 6.51
N HIS A 481 0.92 -16.42 6.93
CA HIS A 481 0.52 -16.48 8.34
C HIS A 481 -0.17 -17.81 8.65
N GLY A 482 -0.15 -18.21 9.93
CA GLY A 482 -0.84 -19.40 10.43
C GLY A 482 -0.69 -20.62 9.55
N GLU A 483 -1.84 -21.22 9.23
CA GLU A 483 -1.93 -22.43 8.41
C GLU A 483 -1.46 -22.18 6.97
N ARG A 484 -1.61 -20.95 6.48
CA ARG A 484 -1.23 -20.60 5.12
C ARG A 484 0.27 -20.50 4.93
N GLY A 485 1.03 -19.98 5.89
CA GLY A 485 2.50 -20.06 5.83
C GLY A 485 2.97 -21.51 5.84
N PHE A 486 2.44 -22.31 6.77
CA PHE A 486 2.84 -23.69 6.92
C PHE A 486 2.46 -24.55 5.71
N ALA A 487 1.21 -24.49 5.23
CA ALA A 487 0.74 -25.31 4.11
C ALA A 487 1.50 -25.03 2.80
N LEU A 488 2.02 -23.82 2.62
CA LEU A 488 2.80 -23.46 1.43
C LEU A 488 4.21 -24.06 1.42
N SER A 489 4.76 -24.43 2.57
CA SER A 489 6.18 -24.80 2.70
C SER A 489 6.45 -26.08 3.48
N GLY A 490 5.50 -26.56 4.28
CA GLY A 490 5.68 -27.59 5.29
C GLY A 490 6.54 -27.15 6.49
N SER A 491 6.76 -25.84 6.70
CA SER A 491 7.71 -25.34 7.70
C SER A 491 7.26 -24.05 8.39
N MET A 492 7.45 -24.02 9.71
CA MET A 492 7.25 -22.82 10.54
C MET A 492 8.21 -21.68 10.20
N ALA A 493 9.31 -21.93 9.49
CA ALA A 493 10.26 -20.88 9.08
C ALA A 493 9.64 -19.87 8.09
N THR A 494 8.57 -20.24 7.41
CA THR A 494 7.82 -19.38 6.48
C THR A 494 6.60 -18.71 7.13
N VAL A 495 6.27 -19.11 8.36
CA VAL A 495 5.13 -18.59 9.09
C VAL A 495 5.54 -17.29 9.76
N THR A 496 4.76 -16.25 9.51
CA THR A 496 4.90 -14.93 10.11
C THR A 496 4.34 -14.98 11.52
N THR A 497 5.21 -14.83 12.50
CA THR A 497 4.90 -14.85 13.94
C THR A 497 5.57 -13.67 14.63
N SER A 498 5.28 -13.45 15.91
CA SER A 498 5.90 -12.36 16.66
C SER A 498 7.43 -12.52 16.74
N ASP A 499 7.90 -13.77 16.80
CA ASP A 499 9.33 -14.10 16.79
C ASP A 499 9.96 -14.04 15.39
N ASN A 500 9.15 -14.21 14.34
CA ASN A 500 9.59 -14.18 12.95
C ASN A 500 8.64 -13.36 12.06
N PRO A 501 8.66 -12.02 12.14
CA PRO A 501 7.76 -11.18 11.36
C PRO A 501 8.21 -11.00 9.89
N THR A 502 9.42 -11.45 9.57
CA THR A 502 10.09 -11.17 8.29
C THR A 502 9.51 -11.86 7.04
N PRO A 503 8.85 -13.04 7.10
CA PRO A 503 8.31 -13.66 5.89
C PRO A 503 7.28 -12.78 5.18
N TYR A 504 6.36 -12.17 5.92
CA TYR A 504 5.38 -11.25 5.35
C TYR A 504 5.92 -9.83 5.16
N LEU A 505 6.61 -9.25 6.16
CA LEU A 505 7.08 -7.86 6.05
C LEU A 505 8.17 -7.70 4.97
N ASN A 506 8.98 -8.74 4.76
CA ASN A 506 10.01 -8.87 3.75
C ASN A 506 10.80 -7.58 3.44
N LEU A 507 11.35 -6.98 4.49
CA LEU A 507 11.99 -5.67 4.44
C LEU A 507 13.31 -5.65 3.64
N SER A 508 13.83 -6.83 3.31
CA SER A 508 14.95 -6.99 2.38
C SER A 508 14.51 -6.89 0.93
N TYR A 509 13.30 -7.35 0.57
CA TYR A 509 12.77 -7.31 -0.80
C TYR A 509 11.45 -6.53 -0.82
N LEU A 510 11.57 -5.21 -0.92
CA LEU A 510 10.46 -4.26 -0.80
C LEU A 510 9.32 -4.51 -1.80
N THR A 511 9.63 -5.00 -3.00
CA THR A 511 8.61 -5.35 -4.01
C THR A 511 7.75 -6.53 -3.54
N VAL A 512 8.34 -7.53 -2.89
CA VAL A 512 7.61 -8.66 -2.30
C VAL A 512 6.80 -8.20 -1.08
N ALA A 513 7.33 -7.28 -0.26
CA ALA A 513 6.57 -6.69 0.85
C ALA A 513 5.29 -6.00 0.36
N ARG A 514 5.38 -5.19 -0.70
CA ARG A 514 4.24 -4.58 -1.39
C ARG A 514 3.26 -5.64 -1.91
N ASP A 515 3.77 -6.70 -2.50
CA ASP A 515 2.94 -7.72 -3.14
C ASP A 515 2.28 -8.67 -2.13
N ASN A 516 2.87 -8.88 -0.95
CA ASN A 516 2.23 -9.57 0.18
C ASN A 516 0.96 -8.83 0.66
N LEU A 517 1.02 -7.49 0.70
CA LEU A 517 -0.15 -6.65 0.97
C LEU A 517 -1.18 -6.75 -0.16
N LYS A 518 -0.76 -6.68 -1.43
CA LYS A 518 -1.68 -6.83 -2.57
C LYS A 518 -2.35 -8.21 -2.60
N GLN A 519 -1.62 -9.29 -2.30
CA GLN A 519 -2.17 -10.63 -2.19
C GLN A 519 -3.21 -10.72 -1.06
N SER A 520 -2.93 -10.11 0.10
CA SER A 520 -3.91 -10.06 1.19
C SER A 520 -5.23 -9.42 0.76
N VAL A 521 -5.17 -8.33 -0.01
CA VAL A 521 -6.37 -7.66 -0.54
C VAL A 521 -7.04 -8.49 -1.64
N ALA A 522 -6.26 -9.11 -2.53
CA ALA A 522 -6.77 -10.00 -3.58
C ALA A 522 -7.53 -11.19 -2.99
N ASP A 523 -7.01 -11.78 -1.90
CA ASP A 523 -7.66 -12.89 -1.20
C ASP A 523 -8.98 -12.45 -0.55
N LEU A 524 -9.01 -11.27 0.07
CA LEU A 524 -10.21 -10.71 0.66
C LEU A 524 -11.28 -10.34 -0.39
N LEU A 525 -10.86 -9.82 -1.55
CA LEU A 525 -11.76 -9.61 -2.70
C LEU A 525 -12.35 -10.93 -3.17
N GLY A 526 -11.52 -11.96 -3.34
CA GLY A 526 -11.95 -13.28 -3.75
C GLY A 526 -12.84 -13.97 -2.71
N LEU A 527 -12.55 -13.80 -1.41
CA LEU A 527 -13.39 -14.29 -0.32
C LEU A 527 -14.76 -13.61 -0.33
N ARG A 528 -14.81 -12.28 -0.51
CA ARG A 528 -16.07 -11.54 -0.60
C ARG A 528 -16.90 -12.02 -1.79
N LEU A 529 -16.28 -12.22 -2.96
CA LEU A 529 -16.95 -12.79 -4.13
C LEU A 529 -17.48 -14.20 -3.82
N ALA A 530 -16.67 -15.06 -3.21
CA ALA A 530 -17.06 -16.42 -2.85
C ALA A 530 -18.25 -16.47 -1.90
N VAL A 531 -18.28 -15.61 -0.88
CA VAL A 531 -19.44 -15.45 0.04
C VAL A 531 -20.69 -15.04 -0.74
N GLY A 532 -20.57 -14.10 -1.68
CA GLY A 532 -21.69 -13.68 -2.53
C GLY A 532 -22.21 -14.82 -3.42
N LEU A 533 -21.32 -15.58 -4.04
CA LEU A 533 -21.69 -16.72 -4.89
C LEU A 533 -22.31 -17.87 -4.09
N ALA A 534 -21.82 -18.12 -2.88
CA ALA A 534 -22.41 -19.08 -1.97
C ALA A 534 -23.80 -18.64 -1.49
N ASN A 535 -24.01 -17.34 -1.25
CA ASN A 535 -25.33 -16.80 -0.95
C ASN A 535 -26.29 -16.99 -2.12
N ALA A 536 -25.86 -16.72 -3.35
CA ALA A 536 -26.68 -16.95 -4.54
C ALA A 536 -27.13 -18.42 -4.69
N LYS A 537 -26.37 -19.37 -4.12
CA LYS A 537 -26.69 -20.81 -4.07
C LYS A 537 -27.45 -21.23 -2.80
N GLY A 538 -27.75 -20.31 -1.89
CA GLY A 538 -28.39 -20.60 -0.59
C GLY A 538 -27.50 -21.39 0.38
N ALA A 539 -26.19 -21.45 0.14
CA ALA A 539 -25.25 -22.14 1.02
C ALA A 539 -24.93 -21.32 2.29
N ILE A 540 -24.98 -19.99 2.18
CA ILE A 540 -24.90 -19.06 3.30
C ILE A 540 -25.96 -17.97 3.15
N GLY A 541 -26.89 -17.91 4.10
CA GLY A 541 -28.07 -17.06 4.07
C GLY A 541 -29.08 -17.39 2.97
N THR A 542 -30.21 -16.69 3.01
CA THR A 542 -31.21 -16.74 1.94
C THR A 542 -30.69 -15.99 0.71
N ALA A 543 -30.87 -16.57 -0.47
CA ALA A 543 -30.28 -16.04 -1.69
C ALA A 543 -30.70 -14.59 -1.96
N GLY A 544 -29.71 -13.71 -2.16
CA GLY A 544 -29.90 -12.30 -2.48
C GLY A 544 -30.22 -11.38 -1.29
N SER A 545 -30.30 -11.91 -0.06
CA SER A 545 -30.68 -11.11 1.13
C SER A 545 -29.54 -10.92 2.14
N LEU A 546 -28.32 -11.36 1.83
CA LEU A 546 -27.20 -11.35 2.77
C LEU A 546 -26.57 -9.96 2.89
N LYS A 547 -26.44 -9.47 4.12
CA LYS A 547 -25.62 -8.31 4.46
C LYS A 547 -24.19 -8.73 4.75
N VAL A 548 -23.22 -7.99 4.23
CA VAL A 548 -21.80 -8.33 4.41
C VAL A 548 -21.03 -7.14 4.95
N HIS A 549 -20.43 -7.33 6.11
CA HIS A 549 -19.63 -6.36 6.84
C HIS A 549 -18.17 -6.78 6.83
N PHE A 550 -17.26 -5.81 6.94
CA PHE A 550 -15.84 -6.06 7.12
C PHE A 550 -15.39 -5.59 8.50
N LEU A 551 -14.51 -6.35 9.16
CA LEU A 551 -13.79 -5.92 10.36
C LEU A 551 -12.31 -6.30 10.23
N GLY A 552 -11.41 -5.32 10.31
CA GLY A 552 -9.98 -5.56 10.33
C GLY A 552 -9.35 -5.07 11.63
N HIS A 553 -8.30 -5.75 12.08
CA HIS A 553 -7.43 -5.29 13.17
C HIS A 553 -6.01 -5.11 12.66
N SER A 554 -5.36 -3.97 12.94
CA SER A 554 -3.95 -3.73 12.65
C SER A 554 -3.67 -3.91 11.16
N LEU A 555 -2.79 -4.83 10.75
CA LEU A 555 -2.60 -5.22 9.34
C LEU A 555 -3.90 -5.61 8.62
N GLY A 556 -4.84 -6.26 9.32
CA GLY A 556 -6.16 -6.56 8.80
C GLY A 556 -6.99 -5.29 8.55
N ALA A 557 -6.79 -4.23 9.33
CA ALA A 557 -7.40 -2.91 9.10
C ALA A 557 -6.66 -2.11 8.00
N ILE A 558 -5.34 -2.25 7.88
CA ILE A 558 -4.52 -1.68 6.79
C ILE A 558 -4.95 -2.27 5.44
N SER A 559 -4.90 -3.60 5.31
CA SER A 559 -5.38 -4.31 4.12
C SER A 559 -6.90 -4.16 3.92
N GLY A 560 -7.66 -4.06 5.01
CA GLY A 560 -9.08 -3.77 5.00
C GLY A 560 -9.45 -2.42 4.42
N THR A 561 -8.65 -1.38 4.69
CA THR A 561 -8.82 -0.06 4.08
C THR A 561 -8.66 -0.15 2.56
N ASN A 562 -7.63 -0.86 2.09
CA ASN A 562 -7.41 -1.11 0.66
C ASN A 562 -8.57 -1.93 0.04
N LEU A 563 -9.02 -2.97 0.74
CA LEU A 563 -10.16 -3.80 0.31
C LEU A 563 -11.40 -2.94 0.11
N LEU A 564 -11.79 -2.15 1.12
CA LEU A 564 -13.01 -1.35 1.08
C LEU A 564 -12.95 -0.26 0.01
N ALA A 565 -11.76 0.29 -0.27
CA ALA A 565 -11.55 1.24 -1.36
C ALA A 565 -11.81 0.62 -2.75
N VAL A 566 -11.50 -0.67 -2.93
CA VAL A 566 -11.60 -1.36 -4.23
C VAL A 566 -12.91 -2.13 -4.39
N ALA A 567 -13.36 -2.84 -3.36
CA ALA A 567 -14.50 -3.75 -3.40
C ALA A 567 -15.80 -3.03 -3.80
N ASN A 568 -16.02 -1.84 -3.24
CA ASN A 568 -17.21 -1.03 -3.50
C ASN A 568 -17.10 -0.11 -4.73
N GLN A 569 -15.92 -0.01 -5.35
CA GLN A 569 -15.73 0.77 -6.58
C GLN A 569 -16.36 0.02 -7.76
N PRO A 570 -17.27 0.62 -8.54
CA PRO A 570 -17.89 -0.04 -9.68
C PRO A 570 -16.85 -0.34 -10.77
N ILE A 571 -16.92 -1.53 -11.37
CA ILE A 571 -16.08 -1.93 -12.52
C ILE A 571 -16.87 -2.02 -13.83
N GLY A 572 -18.10 -1.48 -13.86
CA GLY A 572 -18.97 -1.51 -15.04
C GLY A 572 -19.65 -2.86 -15.28
N ASN A 573 -19.68 -3.73 -14.26
CA ASN A 573 -20.39 -5.01 -14.31
C ASN A 573 -21.29 -5.12 -13.07
N ALA A 574 -22.57 -4.78 -13.23
CA ALA A 574 -23.52 -4.70 -12.11
C ALA A 574 -23.66 -6.01 -11.32
N GLN A 575 -23.57 -7.17 -11.97
CA GLN A 575 -23.65 -8.46 -11.29
C GLN A 575 -22.42 -8.69 -10.42
N ALA A 576 -21.23 -8.46 -10.96
CA ALA A 576 -19.99 -8.58 -10.19
C ALA A 576 -19.93 -7.52 -9.08
N ASP A 577 -20.29 -6.28 -9.37
CA ASP A 577 -20.30 -5.17 -8.41
C ASP A 577 -21.19 -5.47 -7.20
N ALA A 578 -22.36 -6.08 -7.40
CA ALA A 578 -23.21 -6.53 -6.29
C ALA A 578 -22.56 -7.63 -5.43
N LEU A 579 -21.77 -8.52 -6.04
CA LEU A 579 -21.09 -9.61 -5.34
C LEU A 579 -19.85 -9.18 -4.57
N PHE A 580 -19.22 -8.05 -4.92
CA PHE A 580 -18.08 -7.49 -4.18
C PHE A 580 -18.49 -6.51 -3.09
N LYS A 581 -19.73 -6.00 -3.11
CA LYS A 581 -20.15 -4.89 -2.24
C LYS A 581 -20.14 -5.26 -0.76
N PHE A 582 -19.51 -4.45 0.08
CA PHE A 582 -19.71 -4.43 1.53
C PHE A 582 -20.80 -3.42 1.92
N ASP A 583 -21.56 -3.73 2.96
CA ASP A 583 -22.56 -2.85 3.55
C ASP A 583 -21.96 -1.88 4.56
N THR A 584 -20.97 -2.33 5.37
CA THR A 584 -20.25 -1.48 6.35
C THR A 584 -18.81 -1.96 6.54
N GLY A 585 -17.93 -1.08 7.02
CA GLY A 585 -16.53 -1.41 7.35
C GLY A 585 -16.12 -0.98 8.76
N GLY A 586 -15.38 -1.84 9.45
CA GLY A 586 -14.79 -1.61 10.76
C GLY A 586 -13.26 -1.70 10.69
N LEU A 587 -12.55 -0.68 11.19
CA LEU A 587 -11.08 -0.60 11.17
C LEU A 587 -10.54 -0.37 12.59
N ALA A 588 -10.05 -1.43 13.23
CA ALA A 588 -9.43 -1.33 14.56
C ALA A 588 -7.93 -1.08 14.44
N MET A 589 -7.47 0.06 14.96
CA MET A 589 -6.07 0.48 15.02
C MET A 589 -5.38 0.42 13.64
N PRO A 590 -5.95 1.03 12.57
CA PRO A 590 -5.31 1.06 11.25
C PRO A 590 -4.17 2.08 11.21
N GLY A 591 -3.33 2.05 10.17
CA GLY A 591 -2.34 3.09 9.93
C GLY A 591 -1.96 3.20 8.47
N GLY A 592 -1.51 4.38 8.05
CA GLY A 592 -0.97 4.65 6.70
C GLY A 592 0.48 5.08 6.74
N GLY A 593 1.12 5.17 5.58
CA GLY A 593 2.56 5.46 5.51
C GLY A 593 3.36 4.35 6.18
N ILE A 594 3.23 3.13 5.67
CA ILE A 594 3.68 1.88 6.29
C ILE A 594 5.17 1.93 6.65
N ALA A 595 6.06 2.44 5.78
CA ALA A 595 7.48 2.46 6.07
C ALA A 595 7.86 3.41 7.23
N PRO A 596 7.46 4.71 7.24
CA PRO A 596 7.72 5.55 8.40
C PRO A 596 6.98 5.05 9.65
N LEU A 597 5.77 4.50 9.52
CA LEU A 597 5.04 3.85 10.61
C LEU A 597 5.87 2.73 11.25
N LEU A 598 6.36 1.78 10.46
CA LEU A 598 7.15 0.66 10.96
C LEU A 598 8.47 1.11 11.60
N LEU A 599 9.15 2.11 11.01
CA LEU A 599 10.38 2.66 11.55
C LEU A 599 10.18 3.43 12.86
N ASN A 600 9.01 4.04 13.08
CA ASN A 600 8.69 4.82 14.27
C ASN A 600 7.84 4.06 15.30
N SER A 601 7.42 2.82 14.98
CA SER A 601 6.76 1.92 15.91
C SER A 601 7.66 1.59 17.12
N PRO A 602 7.21 1.81 18.36
CA PRO A 602 7.92 1.31 19.54
C PRO A 602 8.17 -0.20 19.52
N THR A 603 7.22 -1.00 19.02
CA THR A 603 7.33 -2.46 18.92
C THR A 603 8.22 -2.92 17.77
N PHE A 604 8.01 -2.42 16.54
CA PHE A 604 8.74 -2.92 15.36
C PHE A 604 10.00 -2.12 15.01
N GLY A 605 10.02 -0.82 15.32
CA GLY A 605 11.07 0.11 14.94
C GLY A 605 12.48 -0.32 15.35
N PRO A 606 12.71 -0.80 16.59
CA PRO A 606 14.03 -1.25 17.01
C PRO A 606 14.61 -2.37 16.13
N THR A 607 13.83 -3.43 15.86
CA THR A 607 14.24 -4.56 15.02
C THR A 607 14.53 -4.13 13.59
N ILE A 608 13.68 -3.27 13.03
CA ILE A 608 13.82 -2.80 11.65
C ILE A 608 15.05 -1.90 11.51
N LYS A 609 15.20 -0.91 12.40
CA LYS A 609 16.34 0.01 12.38
C LYS A 609 17.67 -0.73 12.52
N MET A 610 17.74 -1.71 13.44
CA MET A 610 18.91 -2.56 13.58
C MET A 610 19.20 -3.36 12.30
N GLY A 611 18.19 -4.00 11.70
CA GLY A 611 18.35 -4.78 10.47
C GLY A 611 18.86 -3.94 9.29
N VAL A 612 18.25 -2.76 9.08
CA VAL A 612 18.65 -1.84 8.01
C VAL A 612 20.06 -1.31 8.22
N LEU A 613 20.40 -0.88 9.44
CA LEU A 613 21.69 -0.26 9.72
C LEU A 613 22.86 -1.26 9.72
N THR A 614 22.64 -2.47 10.22
CA THR A 614 23.68 -3.51 10.26
C THR A 614 23.85 -4.26 8.94
N SER A 615 22.85 -4.26 8.05
CA SER A 615 23.00 -4.73 6.67
C SER A 615 23.71 -3.72 5.78
N GLY A 616 23.48 -2.43 6.01
CA GLY A 616 24.10 -1.33 5.24
C GLY A 616 25.51 -0.93 5.68
N SER A 617 25.99 -1.36 6.87
CA SER A 617 27.35 -1.03 7.35
C SER A 617 27.97 -2.18 8.15
N ALA A 618 29.07 -2.73 7.61
CA ALA A 618 29.87 -3.75 8.28
C ALA A 618 30.50 -3.21 9.57
N GLU A 619 30.86 -1.93 9.58
CA GLU A 619 31.43 -1.22 10.73
C GLU A 619 30.42 -1.10 11.87
N LEU A 620 29.18 -0.67 11.59
CA LEU A 620 28.12 -0.62 12.59
C LEU A 620 27.78 -2.03 13.12
N LYS A 621 27.74 -3.02 12.24
CA LYS A 621 27.51 -4.42 12.63
C LYS A 621 28.59 -4.95 13.56
N ALA A 622 29.86 -4.73 13.23
CA ALA A 622 30.99 -5.15 14.06
C ALA A 622 31.01 -4.38 15.40
N GLY A 623 30.77 -3.06 15.35
CA GLY A 623 30.68 -2.21 16.53
C GLY A 623 29.58 -2.66 17.49
N PHE A 624 28.39 -2.97 16.98
CA PHE A 624 27.31 -3.48 17.82
C PHE A 624 27.61 -4.88 18.36
N THR A 625 28.21 -5.76 17.56
CA THR A 625 28.62 -7.10 18.03
C THR A 625 29.54 -7.00 19.25
N ALA A 626 30.43 -6.02 19.29
CA ALA A 626 31.28 -5.74 20.45
C ALA A 626 30.52 -5.09 21.63
N TYR A 627 29.50 -4.27 21.35
CA TYR A 627 28.69 -3.59 22.37
C TYR A 627 27.63 -4.50 23.01
N ALA A 628 27.08 -5.46 22.27
CA ALA A 628 25.92 -6.27 22.64
C ALA A 628 25.98 -6.93 24.04
N PRO A 629 27.15 -7.40 24.54
CA PRO A 629 27.25 -7.90 25.92
C PRO A 629 26.90 -6.87 27.01
N ASN A 630 26.88 -5.58 26.71
CA ASN A 630 26.53 -4.50 27.64
C ASN A 630 25.05 -4.10 27.59
N CYS A 631 24.24 -4.74 26.75
CA CYS A 631 22.83 -4.40 26.59
C CYS A 631 22.03 -4.60 27.89
N LYS A 632 21.24 -3.58 28.24
CA LYS A 632 20.32 -3.63 29.40
C LYS A 632 18.90 -4.03 29.01
N THR A 633 18.55 -3.82 27.74
CA THR A 633 17.26 -4.17 27.16
C THR A 633 17.40 -5.25 26.09
N ALA A 634 16.28 -5.71 25.53
CA ALA A 634 16.28 -6.64 24.41
C ALA A 634 17.18 -6.12 23.27
N VAL A 635 17.89 -7.04 22.60
CA VAL A 635 18.97 -6.71 21.64
C VAL A 635 18.59 -5.61 20.63
N PRO A 636 17.41 -5.65 19.96
CA PRO A 636 17.02 -4.57 19.05
C PRO A 636 16.80 -3.21 19.73
N THR A 637 16.16 -3.21 20.91
CA THR A 637 15.93 -2.01 21.71
C THR A 637 17.24 -1.41 22.19
N CYS A 638 18.16 -2.25 22.65
CA CYS A 638 19.51 -1.84 23.03
C CYS A 638 20.26 -1.22 21.86
N PHE A 639 20.16 -1.81 20.65
CA PHE A 639 20.79 -1.25 19.45
C PHE A 639 20.38 0.22 19.23
N VAL A 640 19.08 0.50 19.29
CA VAL A 640 18.56 1.84 18.98
C VAL A 640 18.69 2.82 20.15
N ASN A 641 18.44 2.37 21.38
CA ASN A 641 18.30 3.26 22.54
C ASN A 641 19.56 3.35 23.42
N GLU A 642 20.51 2.42 23.26
CA GLU A 642 21.74 2.38 24.07
C GLU A 642 23.00 2.49 23.18
N PHE A 643 23.11 1.67 22.13
CA PHE A 643 24.28 1.65 21.25
C PHE A 643 24.35 2.86 20.32
N LEU A 644 23.32 3.15 19.50
CA LEU A 644 23.37 4.29 18.57
C LEU A 644 23.67 5.63 19.27
N PRO A 645 23.05 5.95 20.44
CA PRO A 645 23.39 7.18 21.17
C PRO A 645 24.82 7.23 21.72
N SER A 646 25.48 6.07 21.89
CA SER A 646 26.88 5.98 22.34
C SER A 646 27.90 6.30 21.23
N LEU A 647 27.47 6.33 19.96
CA LEU A 647 28.33 6.62 18.82
C LEU A 647 28.62 8.12 18.68
N SER A 648 29.64 8.47 17.89
CA SER A 648 29.92 9.88 17.56
C SER A 648 28.78 10.53 16.79
N SER A 649 28.66 11.86 16.86
CA SER A 649 27.65 12.63 16.11
C SER A 649 27.70 12.37 14.60
N THR A 650 28.88 12.20 14.03
CA THR A 650 29.06 11.84 12.60
C THR A 650 28.46 10.47 12.28
N GLN A 651 28.70 9.47 13.13
CA GLN A 651 28.14 8.12 12.94
C GLN A 651 26.61 8.11 13.13
N GLN A 652 26.10 8.87 14.09
CA GLN A 652 24.66 9.03 14.28
C GLN A 652 24.00 9.70 13.06
N ALA A 653 24.62 10.74 12.50
CA ALA A 653 24.13 11.40 11.29
C ALA A 653 24.15 10.46 10.07
N ALA A 654 25.20 9.65 9.92
CA ALA A 654 25.27 8.64 8.87
C ALA A 654 24.17 7.58 9.01
N ALA A 655 23.94 7.07 10.22
CA ALA A 655 22.85 6.12 10.49
C ALA A 655 21.47 6.73 10.18
N ALA A 656 21.22 7.97 10.60
CA ALA A 656 19.98 8.69 10.29
C ALA A 656 19.78 8.86 8.77
N SER A 657 20.84 9.18 8.03
CA SER A 657 20.80 9.31 6.56
C SER A 657 20.46 7.98 5.87
N THR A 658 21.05 6.87 6.33
CA THR A 658 20.74 5.52 5.83
C THR A 658 19.28 5.16 6.08
N LEU A 659 18.77 5.41 7.30
CA LEU A 659 17.36 5.15 7.62
C LEU A 659 16.41 6.01 6.80
N GLN A 660 16.74 7.29 6.57
CA GLN A 660 15.92 8.18 5.75
C GLN A 660 15.86 7.71 4.29
N SER A 661 17.01 7.30 3.73
CA SER A 661 17.09 6.80 2.35
C SER A 661 16.34 5.48 2.19
N TYR A 662 16.47 4.58 3.16
CA TYR A 662 15.69 3.35 3.21
C TYR A 662 14.19 3.65 3.34
N SER A 663 13.79 4.55 4.24
CA SER A 663 12.38 4.91 4.44
C SER A 663 11.77 5.50 3.17
N PHE A 664 12.51 6.34 2.44
CA PHE A 664 12.07 6.92 1.17
C PHE A 664 11.80 5.83 0.13
N ALA A 665 12.76 4.92 -0.07
CA ALA A 665 12.62 3.84 -1.03
C ALA A 665 11.54 2.83 -0.63
N ALA A 666 11.50 2.42 0.64
CA ALA A 666 10.50 1.51 1.18
C ALA A 666 9.09 2.06 1.01
N GLN A 667 8.85 3.32 1.40
CA GLN A 667 7.53 3.92 1.21
C GLN A 667 7.19 4.09 -0.28
N SER A 668 8.16 4.51 -1.09
CA SER A 668 7.94 4.62 -2.54
C SER A 668 7.50 3.30 -3.14
N VAL A 669 8.12 2.17 -2.77
CA VAL A 669 7.71 0.86 -3.30
C VAL A 669 6.35 0.42 -2.75
N LEU A 670 6.08 0.68 -1.46
CA LEU A 670 4.84 0.27 -0.80
C LEU A 670 3.62 1.13 -1.19
N ASP A 671 3.79 2.32 -1.75
CA ASP A 671 2.73 3.30 -1.98
C ASP A 671 1.51 2.76 -2.74
N SER A 672 1.71 1.91 -3.75
CA SER A 672 0.61 1.27 -4.51
C SER A 672 -0.17 0.20 -3.74
N ALA A 673 0.25 -0.10 -2.51
CA ALA A 673 -0.41 -0.99 -1.55
C ALA A 673 -0.65 -0.31 -0.18
N ASP A 674 -0.39 0.99 -0.05
CA ASP A 674 -0.51 1.71 1.21
C ASP A 674 -1.92 2.31 1.38
N PRO A 675 -2.59 2.10 2.53
CA PRO A 675 -3.92 2.65 2.75
C PRO A 675 -3.97 4.18 2.77
N ILE A 676 -2.85 4.87 3.01
CA ILE A 676 -2.83 6.34 2.90
C ILE A 676 -3.12 6.81 1.47
N ASN A 677 -2.75 6.01 0.46
CA ASN A 677 -3.02 6.31 -0.94
C ASN A 677 -4.35 5.76 -1.41
N LEU A 678 -4.67 4.53 -1.02
CA LEU A 678 -5.85 3.81 -1.50
C LEU A 678 -7.12 4.20 -0.75
N GLY A 679 -7.03 4.56 0.54
CA GLY A 679 -8.17 4.86 1.41
C GLY A 679 -9.09 5.96 0.88
N ARG A 680 -8.57 6.89 0.07
CA ARG A 680 -9.38 7.92 -0.61
C ARG A 680 -10.43 7.37 -1.58
N GLY A 681 -10.33 6.09 -1.97
CA GLY A 681 -11.35 5.40 -2.75
C GLY A 681 -12.63 5.10 -1.95
N ILE A 682 -12.53 5.07 -0.61
CA ILE A 682 -13.70 4.91 0.26
C ILE A 682 -14.49 6.21 0.28
N GLN A 683 -15.73 6.15 -0.21
CA GLN A 683 -16.64 7.30 -0.22
C GLN A 683 -17.05 7.67 1.20
N SER A 684 -17.17 8.96 1.51
CA SER A 684 -17.65 9.43 2.83
C SER A 684 -19.09 9.02 3.16
N SER A 685 -19.87 8.62 2.15
CA SER A 685 -21.21 8.05 2.32
C SER A 685 -21.21 6.57 2.70
N PHE A 686 -20.07 5.87 2.58
CA PHE A 686 -19.96 4.47 2.97
C PHE A 686 -19.92 4.36 4.51
N PRO A 687 -20.72 3.49 5.13
CA PRO A 687 -20.67 3.33 6.57
C PRO A 687 -19.32 2.77 7.03
N LEU A 688 -18.50 3.61 7.68
CA LEU A 688 -17.16 3.27 8.16
C LEU A 688 -17.01 3.67 9.63
N PHE A 689 -16.54 2.74 10.45
CA PHE A 689 -16.19 3.00 11.84
C PHE A 689 -14.76 2.56 12.12
N ALA A 690 -13.99 3.39 12.81
CA ALA A 690 -12.62 3.06 13.18
C ALA A 690 -12.34 3.32 14.66
N THR A 691 -11.28 2.71 15.18
CA THR A 691 -10.81 2.93 16.54
C THR A 691 -9.31 3.14 16.58
N GLU A 692 -8.84 3.92 17.54
CA GLU A 692 -7.43 4.04 17.88
C GLU A 692 -7.22 4.10 19.40
N ILE A 693 -6.03 3.74 19.87
CA ILE A 693 -5.60 3.95 21.25
C ILE A 693 -4.72 5.21 21.29
N VAL A 694 -5.18 6.25 21.98
CA VAL A 694 -4.44 7.51 22.17
C VAL A 694 -3.75 7.61 23.52
N GLY A 695 -4.19 6.79 24.50
CA GLY A 695 -3.74 6.90 25.87
C GLY A 695 -4.25 8.16 26.57
N ASP A 696 -3.88 8.33 27.84
CA ASP A 696 -4.27 9.46 28.67
C ASP A 696 -3.18 10.56 28.71
N GLY A 697 -2.06 10.34 28.03
CA GLY A 697 -0.89 11.21 28.06
C GLY A 697 -0.07 11.10 29.34
N ALA A 698 -0.34 10.11 30.18
CA ALA A 698 0.30 9.88 31.47
C ALA A 698 0.59 8.38 31.70
N LEU A 699 -0.34 7.65 32.32
CA LEU A 699 -0.15 6.26 32.75
C LEU A 699 -0.53 5.26 31.67
N SER A 700 -1.52 5.60 30.84
CA SER A 700 -1.92 4.80 29.69
C SER A 700 -1.22 5.30 28.45
N LEU A 701 -0.34 4.47 27.89
CA LEU A 701 0.41 4.83 26.70
C LEU A 701 -0.52 4.84 25.47
N SER A 702 -0.15 5.63 24.47
CA SER A 702 -0.74 5.51 23.14
C SER A 702 -0.41 4.15 22.52
N ASP A 703 -1.01 3.83 21.38
CA ASP A 703 -0.67 2.61 20.63
C ASP A 703 0.85 2.46 20.41
N GLN A 704 1.40 1.32 20.85
CA GLN A 704 2.84 1.02 20.80
C GLN A 704 3.25 0.26 19.52
N VAL A 705 2.29 -0.13 18.69
CA VAL A 705 2.53 -0.84 17.43
C VAL A 705 2.34 0.12 16.25
N ILE A 706 1.22 0.84 16.22
CA ILE A 706 0.88 1.81 15.17
C ILE A 706 0.87 3.21 15.78
N PRO A 707 1.93 4.02 15.59
CA PRO A 707 1.94 5.40 16.08
C PRO A 707 0.75 6.20 15.54
N ASN A 708 0.05 6.96 16.40
CA ASN A 708 -1.07 7.78 15.94
C ASN A 708 -0.62 8.88 14.96
N SER A 709 0.60 9.42 15.12
CA SER A 709 1.20 10.40 14.21
C SER A 709 2.73 10.39 14.27
N ILE A 710 3.38 10.89 13.22
CA ILE A 710 4.85 10.90 13.10
C ILE A 710 5.30 12.29 12.63
N ALA A 711 6.04 13.00 13.48
CA ALA A 711 6.44 14.38 13.19
C ALA A 711 7.29 14.52 11.91
N SER A 712 8.16 13.54 11.63
CA SER A 712 9.01 13.52 10.43
C SER A 712 8.31 13.01 9.17
N ALA A 713 7.09 12.47 9.29
CA ALA A 713 6.31 11.92 8.19
C ALA A 713 4.82 12.26 8.37
N PRO A 714 4.37 13.44 7.90
CA PRO A 714 3.01 13.96 8.16
C PRO A 714 1.87 13.08 7.65
N LEU A 715 2.17 12.11 6.77
CA LEU A 715 1.23 11.15 6.20
C LEU A 715 1.31 9.76 6.86
N GLY A 716 2.17 9.58 7.86
CA GLY A 716 2.38 8.31 8.55
C GLY A 716 1.63 8.20 9.89
N GLY A 717 0.99 7.07 10.12
CA GLY A 717 0.25 6.75 11.35
C GLY A 717 -1.27 6.67 11.18
N THR A 718 -1.98 6.56 12.29
CA THR A 718 -3.45 6.40 12.35
C THR A 718 -4.20 7.69 12.02
N GLU A 719 -3.80 8.82 12.60
CA GLU A 719 -4.50 10.10 12.44
C GLU A 719 -4.41 10.68 11.01
N PRO A 720 -3.25 10.61 10.31
CA PRO A 720 -3.22 10.98 8.90
C PRO A 720 -4.13 10.12 8.03
N LEU A 721 -4.26 8.82 8.34
CA LEU A 721 -5.19 7.94 7.64
C LEU A 721 -6.64 8.30 7.93
N PHE A 722 -7.01 8.56 9.19
CA PHE A 722 -8.36 9.04 9.54
C PHE A 722 -8.74 10.33 8.81
N LYS A 723 -7.77 11.24 8.63
CA LYS A 723 -7.96 12.47 7.86
C LYS A 723 -8.19 12.20 6.37
N VAL A 724 -7.45 11.26 5.77
CA VAL A 724 -7.68 10.83 4.37
C VAL A 724 -9.06 10.19 4.20
N LEU A 725 -9.50 9.41 5.20
CA LEU A 725 -10.81 8.79 5.26
C LEU A 725 -11.93 9.76 5.63
N ALA A 726 -11.62 11.01 6.00
CA ALA A 726 -12.59 12.02 6.45
C ALA A 726 -13.46 11.58 7.66
N LEU A 727 -12.92 10.73 8.54
CA LEU A 727 -13.61 10.24 9.73
C LEU A 727 -13.83 11.34 10.75
N GLN A 728 -15.06 11.43 11.27
CA GLN A 728 -15.41 12.37 12.35
C GLN A 728 -15.13 11.75 13.72
N PRO A 729 -14.79 12.54 14.76
CA PRO A 729 -14.65 12.00 16.11
C PRO A 729 -15.97 11.41 16.63
N LEU A 730 -15.90 10.37 17.44
CA LEU A 730 -17.01 9.82 18.22
C LEU A 730 -16.69 9.97 19.72
N THR A 731 -17.55 10.68 20.46
CA THR A 731 -17.37 10.92 21.91
C THR A 731 -18.56 10.43 22.76
N ALA A 732 -19.70 10.15 22.13
CA ALA A 732 -20.92 9.65 22.77
C ALA A 732 -21.74 8.79 21.80
N THR A 733 -22.75 8.10 22.33
CA THR A 733 -23.70 7.34 21.51
C THR A 733 -24.41 8.27 20.51
N GLY A 734 -24.48 7.87 19.23
CA GLY A 734 -25.16 8.68 18.22
C GLY A 734 -25.11 8.09 16.82
N ALA A 735 -25.60 8.88 15.85
CA ALA A 735 -25.47 8.56 14.44
C ALA A 735 -23.99 8.57 14.05
N ALA A 736 -23.47 7.42 13.62
CA ALA A 736 -22.03 7.23 13.47
C ALA A 736 -21.72 6.45 12.18
N SER A 737 -22.20 6.97 11.04
CA SER A 737 -21.94 6.33 9.75
C SER A 737 -20.51 6.53 9.27
N HIS A 738 -19.72 7.46 9.80
CA HIS A 738 -18.38 7.75 9.28
C HIS A 738 -17.48 8.35 10.36
N ASN A 739 -17.19 7.56 11.41
CA ASN A 739 -16.58 8.07 12.63
C ASN A 739 -15.39 7.23 13.12
N ALA A 740 -14.59 7.84 14.00
CA ALA A 740 -13.53 7.17 14.74
C ALA A 740 -13.64 7.43 16.24
N ALA A 741 -13.56 6.37 17.05
CA ALA A 741 -13.43 6.45 18.50
C ALA A 741 -11.94 6.44 18.91
N ARG A 742 -11.58 7.27 19.89
CA ARG A 742 -10.22 7.40 20.40
C ARG A 742 -10.19 7.01 21.87
N PHE A 743 -9.60 5.86 22.17
CA PHE A 743 -9.59 5.31 23.52
C PHE A 743 -8.42 5.84 24.33
N VAL A 744 -8.70 6.30 25.56
CA VAL A 744 -7.68 6.87 26.47
C VAL A 744 -6.95 5.82 27.31
N ALA A 745 -7.32 4.55 27.18
CA ALA A 745 -6.74 3.40 27.87
C ALA A 745 -6.70 2.18 26.93
N GLY A 746 -6.14 1.07 27.40
CA GLY A 746 -5.95 -0.15 26.60
C GLY A 746 -4.66 -0.16 25.77
N GLY A 747 -4.61 -1.08 24.80
CA GLY A 747 -3.42 -1.35 23.99
C GLY A 747 -3.78 -1.76 22.56
N HIS A 748 -2.75 -1.97 21.73
CA HIS A 748 -2.94 -2.24 20.30
C HIS A 748 -3.89 -3.42 20.01
N SER A 749 -3.86 -4.45 20.86
CA SER A 749 -4.69 -5.65 20.72
C SER A 749 -6.03 -5.57 21.45
N SER A 750 -6.46 -4.40 21.94
CA SER A 750 -7.68 -4.25 22.75
C SER A 750 -8.96 -4.73 22.07
N LEU A 751 -9.02 -4.83 20.74
CA LEU A 751 -10.16 -5.49 20.08
C LEU A 751 -10.29 -6.98 20.47
N LEU A 752 -9.15 -7.63 20.71
CA LEU A 752 -9.04 -9.08 20.88
C LEU A 752 -8.86 -9.48 22.34
N ALA A 753 -8.09 -8.74 23.11
CA ALA A 753 -7.82 -9.08 24.50
C ALA A 753 -7.57 -7.82 25.34
N PRO A 754 -7.92 -7.84 26.62
CA PRO A 754 -7.54 -6.79 27.57
C PRO A 754 -6.02 -6.59 27.59
N ASP A 755 -5.57 -5.35 27.66
CA ASP A 755 -4.15 -5.05 27.89
C ASP A 755 -3.84 -5.20 29.38
N GLU A 756 -2.85 -6.02 29.73
CA GLU A 756 -2.54 -6.35 31.13
C GLU A 756 -2.12 -5.13 31.96
N ASN A 757 -1.55 -4.11 31.32
CA ASN A 757 -1.02 -2.92 31.99
C ASN A 757 -2.01 -1.75 31.94
N PHE A 758 -2.76 -1.62 30.84
CA PHE A 758 -3.57 -0.44 30.55
C PHE A 758 -5.09 -0.70 30.50
N ASP A 759 -5.53 -1.96 30.55
CA ASP A 759 -6.94 -2.36 30.62
C ASP A 759 -7.11 -3.70 31.40
N PRO A 760 -6.62 -3.81 32.65
CA PRO A 760 -6.62 -5.09 33.37
C PRO A 760 -8.04 -5.62 33.68
N SER A 761 -9.06 -4.76 33.67
CA SER A 761 -10.47 -5.12 33.82
C SER A 761 -11.14 -5.53 32.50
N GLY A 762 -10.55 -5.22 31.34
CA GLY A 762 -11.14 -5.49 30.03
C GLY A 762 -12.29 -4.55 29.66
N ASP A 763 -12.37 -3.38 30.29
CA ASP A 763 -13.41 -2.38 30.04
C ASP A 763 -13.26 -1.78 28.63
N VAL A 764 -12.03 -1.47 28.22
CA VAL A 764 -11.75 -0.95 26.86
C VAL A 764 -12.02 -2.03 25.81
N THR A 765 -11.60 -3.27 26.06
CA THR A 765 -11.91 -4.39 25.16
C THR A 765 -13.41 -4.59 24.99
N THR A 766 -14.16 -4.59 26.09
CA THR A 766 -15.62 -4.78 26.07
C THR A 766 -16.33 -3.63 25.35
N GLU A 767 -15.93 -2.39 25.62
CA GLU A 767 -16.47 -1.19 24.97
C GLU A 767 -16.18 -1.21 23.47
N MET A 768 -14.94 -1.48 23.07
CA MET A 768 -14.54 -1.52 21.65
C MET A 768 -15.32 -2.59 20.87
N GLN A 769 -15.43 -3.81 21.42
CA GLN A 769 -16.21 -4.87 20.78
C GLN A 769 -17.70 -4.51 20.69
N SER A 770 -18.26 -3.88 21.72
CA SER A 770 -19.66 -3.41 21.75
C SER A 770 -19.93 -2.31 20.73
N GLN A 771 -18.98 -1.39 20.53
CA GLN A 771 -19.07 -0.33 19.53
C GLN A 771 -19.10 -0.91 18.12
N PHE A 772 -18.17 -1.82 17.75
CA PHE A 772 -18.21 -2.48 16.45
C PHE A 772 -19.48 -3.32 16.24
N ALA A 773 -19.91 -4.04 17.28
CA ALA A 773 -21.10 -4.88 17.18
C ALA A 773 -22.37 -4.07 16.94
N SER A 774 -22.57 -2.99 17.70
CA SER A 774 -23.71 -2.09 17.52
C SER A 774 -23.67 -1.37 16.16
N PHE A 775 -22.47 -1.01 15.68
CA PHE A 775 -22.27 -0.44 14.35
C PHE A 775 -22.74 -1.38 13.24
N PHE A 776 -22.28 -2.63 13.23
CA PHE A 776 -22.71 -3.59 12.22
C PHE A 776 -24.20 -3.92 12.33
N MET A 777 -24.70 -4.12 13.54
CA MET A 777 -26.09 -4.53 13.75
C MET A 777 -27.09 -3.43 13.41
N SER A 778 -26.71 -2.16 13.53
CA SER A 778 -27.51 -1.03 13.05
C SER A 778 -27.43 -0.82 11.52
N GLY A 779 -26.61 -1.59 10.80
CA GLY A 779 -26.34 -1.33 9.38
C GLY A 779 -25.50 -0.06 9.16
N GLY A 780 -24.70 0.29 10.17
CA GLY A 780 -23.79 1.44 10.15
C GLY A 780 -24.46 2.77 10.47
N THR A 781 -25.68 2.78 11.00
CA THR A 781 -26.39 4.03 11.32
C THR A 781 -26.09 4.53 12.72
N ALA A 782 -25.58 3.70 13.63
CA ALA A 782 -25.31 4.09 15.02
C ALA A 782 -24.16 3.27 15.64
N VAL A 783 -23.40 3.92 16.53
CA VAL A 783 -22.45 3.27 17.44
C VAL A 783 -22.96 3.49 18.87
N LYS A 784 -23.09 2.42 19.64
CA LYS A 784 -23.42 2.48 21.07
C LYS A 784 -22.14 2.65 21.87
N VAL A 785 -22.02 3.79 22.54
CA VAL A 785 -20.97 4.06 23.54
C VAL A 785 -21.54 3.75 24.92
N THR A 786 -21.02 2.72 25.60
CA THR A 786 -21.55 2.31 26.92
C THR A 786 -20.84 3.01 28.07
N ASP A 787 -19.55 3.29 27.91
CA ASP A 787 -18.78 4.16 28.80
C ASP A 787 -18.03 5.25 28.01
N GLY A 788 -18.53 6.48 28.07
CA GLY A 788 -17.92 7.63 27.40
C GLY A 788 -16.60 8.09 28.06
N SER A 789 -16.34 7.70 29.30
CA SER A 789 -15.10 8.09 30.01
C SER A 789 -13.86 7.41 29.43
N LEU A 790 -14.05 6.29 28.73
CA LEU A 790 -12.99 5.57 28.00
C LEU A 790 -12.60 6.26 26.69
N LEU A 791 -13.35 7.27 26.25
CA LEU A 791 -13.10 8.01 25.01
C LEU A 791 -12.54 9.40 25.28
N LYS A 792 -11.63 9.84 24.40
CA LYS A 792 -11.15 11.21 24.37
C LYS A 792 -12.31 12.14 24.00
N GLN A 793 -12.62 13.07 24.91
CA GLN A 793 -13.72 14.04 24.80
C GLN A 793 -13.40 15.21 23.88
#